data_AF-A0A496NGS1-F1
#
_entry.id   AF-A0A496NGS1-F1
#
_cell.length_a   1.000
_cell.length_b   1.000
_cell.length_c   1.000
_cell.angle_alpha   90.00
_cell.angle_beta   90.00
_cell.angle_gamma   90.00
#
_symmetry.space_group_name_H-M   'P 1'
#
loop_
_entity.id
_entity.type
_entity.pdbx_description
1 polymer ?
#
loop_
_entity_poly.entity_id
_entity_poly.type
_entity_poly.pdbx_seq_one_letter_code
_entity_poly.pdbx_strand_id
1 'polypeptide(L)'
;MTNAVLQLETLYHKPIDQINENEIITALKAWDDEDNFIPIIELVDALPHAQQTPQILSEQARACNNVYWLNKIPENIPYLERALSIFQSLEKDLGNEQDWNYKIGYSYFYLNDKQNAKKHLTISKDYNNEEDLLSWIERAEEKNISTLDAENGGLGTVEYDLEDFFALLEKKAPKIANSFNQLASKTELRVFEKKLGIVLPESFEQLYRTFNGQKFGAKFSNLEDLHRFLTLEEIISVQDAYVDKLTNTYGESWQDIRISQEDMIYDEEIKNRLYHRLWIPFAISEDNTEDEEEFNLLCLDLDPNTEGKFGQIISISFSDDLELYLINLENWSLKEEIRSINSMLKHDYLVYDNNEKCLVIDNHEPFDDELICYPDNEEQNLKIYIEKTFGKISHTMSDMTPNKITCDIHVISPTDKTPYYTLVTSGMGAYMMSVPDEITPAYSELLIRLPADWQLDSDDERDFWPIRQLKNLACLPFYRQSYFSSGHTVSVETLAGTNFECMLLLEADDGDDIAVAKLSEDKSVIFYSLVPLYHQEMLYKLDKGNMALMQALEEAQIPYPPVVDIHRINVCENYLPNDKDLSVFDGVFWSFNHVYYLTCMQFYQALMDYNTELDNDISGFNPWEILCKEPMVYVMYQARLRSEDDLQGNEILKYPEVFLGESDGDGYYHTTVVLTIQANDDRVITAIELLHQIQNAIANKELGEHVFFEGFKKVGTVSDLSDEVPVIEVLFGS
;
A
#
# COMPACT_ATOMS: atom_id res chain seq x y z
N MET A 1 -23.19 36.85 -12.54
CA MET A 1 -23.02 36.04 -11.32
C MET A 1 -22.68 34.65 -11.83
N THR A 2 -21.44 34.21 -11.63
CA THR A 2 -20.95 32.89 -12.06
C THR A 2 -21.66 31.79 -11.27
N ASN A 3 -21.71 30.56 -11.81
CA ASN A 3 -22.37 29.43 -11.14
C ASN A 3 -21.71 29.16 -9.76
N ALA A 4 -20.39 29.30 -9.68
CA ALA A 4 -19.60 29.17 -8.46
C ALA A 4 -19.99 30.18 -7.37
N VAL A 5 -20.24 31.45 -7.72
CA VAL A 5 -20.71 32.46 -6.75
C VAL A 5 -22.08 32.08 -6.18
N LEU A 6 -23.00 31.63 -7.04
CA LEU A 6 -24.33 31.23 -6.60
C LEU A 6 -24.28 30.00 -5.68
N GLN A 7 -23.42 29.03 -5.99
CA GLN A 7 -23.18 27.86 -5.14
C GLN A 7 -22.67 28.29 -3.76
N LEU A 8 -21.70 29.21 -3.70
CA LEU A 8 -21.12 29.68 -2.44
C LEU A 8 -22.11 30.48 -1.58
N GLU A 9 -22.86 31.40 -2.20
CA GLU A 9 -23.91 32.16 -1.50
C GLU A 9 -25.02 31.25 -0.98
N THR A 10 -25.32 30.16 -1.70
CA THR A 10 -26.31 29.15 -1.29
C THR A 10 -25.80 28.32 -0.11
N LEU A 11 -24.55 27.88 -0.14
CA LEU A 11 -23.92 27.06 0.90
C LEU A 11 -23.86 27.80 2.25
N TYR A 12 -23.42 29.06 2.23
CA TYR A 12 -23.22 29.85 3.46
C TYR A 12 -24.42 30.74 3.82
N HIS A 13 -25.47 30.73 3.00
CA HIS A 13 -26.69 31.53 3.18
C HIS A 13 -26.44 33.05 3.39
N LYS A 14 -25.45 33.61 2.68
CA LYS A 14 -25.08 35.03 2.74
C LYS A 14 -24.45 35.50 1.42
N PRO A 15 -24.53 36.81 1.09
CA PRO A 15 -23.99 37.33 -0.16
C PRO A 15 -22.46 37.30 -0.18
N ILE A 16 -21.87 37.22 -1.38
CA ILE A 16 -20.43 36.98 -1.59
C ILE A 16 -19.52 38.01 -0.90
N ASP A 17 -19.98 39.25 -0.73
CA ASP A 17 -19.25 40.33 -0.06
C ASP A 17 -19.20 40.18 1.47
N GLN A 18 -19.97 39.25 2.04
CA GLN A 18 -20.03 38.94 3.48
C GLN A 18 -19.43 37.56 3.82
N ILE A 19 -19.00 36.81 2.81
CA ILE A 19 -18.28 35.54 2.99
C ILE A 19 -16.82 35.86 3.35
N ASN A 20 -16.35 35.29 4.45
CA ASN A 20 -14.99 35.55 4.92
C ASN A 20 -13.96 34.68 4.19
N GLU A 21 -12.68 35.03 4.34
CA GLU A 21 -11.58 34.36 3.66
C GLU A 21 -11.52 32.85 3.94
N ASN A 22 -11.75 32.42 5.19
CA ASN A 22 -11.73 30.99 5.53
C ASN A 22 -12.84 30.23 4.80
N GLU A 23 -14.04 30.79 4.70
CA GLU A 23 -15.17 30.17 3.98
C GLU A 23 -14.93 30.11 2.47
N ILE A 24 -14.29 31.14 1.91
CA ILE A 24 -13.85 31.11 0.51
C ILE A 24 -12.84 29.99 0.33
N ILE A 25 -11.79 29.94 1.16
CA ILE A 25 -10.74 28.91 1.09
C ILE A 25 -11.33 27.51 1.27
N THR A 26 -12.25 27.30 2.22
CA THR A 26 -12.92 26.00 2.41
C THR A 26 -13.65 25.54 1.15
N ALA A 27 -14.32 26.46 0.44
CA ALA A 27 -14.98 26.09 -0.80
C ALA A 27 -14.02 25.90 -1.98
N LEU A 28 -12.92 26.67 -2.05
CA LEU A 28 -11.87 26.42 -3.02
C LEU A 28 -11.27 25.03 -2.82
N LYS A 29 -11.01 24.63 -1.56
CA LYS A 29 -10.54 23.29 -1.20
C LYS A 29 -11.53 22.20 -1.59
N ALA A 30 -12.81 22.36 -1.25
CA ALA A 30 -13.82 21.36 -1.60
C ALA A 30 -13.93 21.12 -3.12
N TRP A 31 -13.78 22.15 -3.95
CA TRP A 31 -13.72 21.97 -5.41
C TRP A 31 -12.39 21.41 -5.89
N ASP A 32 -11.29 21.69 -5.20
CA ASP A 32 -9.98 21.11 -5.48
C ASP A 32 -9.96 19.61 -5.16
N ASP A 33 -10.59 19.19 -4.05
CA ASP A 33 -10.76 17.79 -3.61
C ASP A 33 -11.64 16.95 -4.59
N GLU A 34 -12.46 17.62 -5.40
CA GLU A 34 -13.31 17.01 -6.44
C GLU A 34 -12.67 17.08 -7.85
N ASP A 35 -11.38 17.44 -7.97
CA ASP A 35 -10.68 17.72 -9.23
C ASP A 35 -11.38 18.77 -10.13
N ASN A 36 -12.17 19.64 -9.52
CA ASN A 36 -13.03 20.61 -10.20
C ASN A 36 -12.42 22.02 -10.15
N PHE A 37 -11.35 22.21 -10.92
CA PHE A 37 -10.53 23.43 -10.84
C PHE A 37 -11.14 24.66 -11.53
N ILE A 38 -12.08 24.47 -12.47
CA ILE A 38 -12.68 25.58 -13.24
C ILE A 38 -13.53 26.50 -12.34
N PRO A 39 -14.42 26.00 -11.47
CA PRO A 39 -15.14 26.81 -10.48
C PRO A 39 -14.25 27.67 -9.57
N ILE A 40 -13.08 27.17 -9.15
CA ILE A 40 -12.11 27.94 -8.35
C ILE A 40 -11.67 29.19 -9.11
N ILE A 41 -11.26 28.99 -10.36
CA ILE A 41 -10.77 30.06 -11.23
C ILE A 41 -11.87 31.11 -11.45
N GLU A 42 -13.10 30.65 -11.75
CA GLU A 42 -14.26 31.52 -11.97
C GLU A 42 -14.73 32.25 -10.71
N LEU A 43 -14.67 31.61 -9.54
CA LEU A 43 -15.04 32.23 -8.27
C LEU A 43 -14.07 33.36 -7.95
N VAL A 44 -12.77 33.09 -7.97
CA VAL A 44 -11.75 34.09 -7.59
C VAL A 44 -11.77 35.29 -8.53
N ASP A 45 -12.05 35.08 -9.83
CA ASP A 45 -12.27 36.17 -10.80
C ASP A 45 -13.47 37.05 -10.47
N ALA A 46 -14.50 36.47 -9.86
CA ALA A 46 -15.72 37.17 -9.49
C ALA A 46 -15.64 37.81 -8.09
N LEU A 47 -14.63 37.47 -7.28
CA LEU A 47 -14.46 38.04 -5.94
C LEU A 47 -14.13 39.55 -6.01
N PRO A 48 -14.69 40.36 -5.11
CA PRO A 48 -14.21 41.72 -4.87
C PRO A 48 -12.70 41.76 -4.62
N HIS A 49 -12.00 42.76 -5.17
CA HIS A 49 -10.54 42.91 -4.99
C HIS A 49 -10.09 42.93 -3.52
N ALA A 50 -10.94 43.36 -2.59
CA ALA A 50 -10.62 43.35 -1.16
C ALA A 50 -10.54 41.92 -0.56
N GLN A 51 -11.17 40.93 -1.20
CA GLN A 51 -11.17 39.52 -0.82
C GLN A 51 -10.16 38.69 -1.63
N GLN A 52 -9.51 39.25 -2.66
CA GLN A 52 -8.44 38.58 -3.43
C GLN A 52 -7.09 38.71 -2.69
N THR A 53 -6.97 38.03 -1.57
CA THR A 53 -5.73 37.99 -0.77
C THR A 53 -4.63 37.21 -1.50
N PRO A 54 -3.35 37.36 -1.13
CA PRO A 54 -2.27 36.55 -1.68
C PRO A 54 -2.53 35.04 -1.61
N GLN A 55 -3.14 34.57 -0.52
CA GLN A 55 -3.51 33.17 -0.34
C GLN A 55 -4.58 32.73 -1.35
N ILE A 56 -5.67 33.48 -1.50
CA ILE A 56 -6.74 33.18 -2.48
C ILE A 56 -6.24 33.24 -3.93
N LEU A 57 -5.35 34.19 -4.25
CA LEU A 57 -4.73 34.27 -5.57
C LEU A 57 -3.77 33.09 -5.82
N SER A 58 -3.05 32.64 -4.79
CA SER A 58 -2.22 31.44 -4.87
C SER A 58 -3.06 30.20 -5.19
N GLU A 59 -4.23 30.06 -4.56
CA GLU A 59 -5.18 28.97 -4.87
C GLU A 59 -5.71 29.05 -6.31
N GLN A 60 -6.00 30.24 -6.82
CA GLN A 60 -6.39 30.40 -8.23
C GLN A 60 -5.28 29.97 -9.19
N ALA A 61 -4.03 30.32 -8.88
CA ALA A 61 -2.88 29.95 -9.70
C ALA A 61 -2.61 28.44 -9.65
N ARG A 62 -2.77 27.83 -8.47
CA ARG A 62 -2.72 26.37 -8.27
C ARG A 62 -3.77 25.64 -9.10
N ALA A 63 -5.04 26.07 -9.02
CA ALA A 63 -6.12 25.51 -9.83
C ALA A 63 -5.81 25.61 -11.34
N CYS A 64 -5.20 26.71 -11.80
CA CYS A 64 -4.77 26.83 -13.18
C CYS A 64 -3.67 25.82 -13.58
N ASN A 65 -2.70 25.55 -12.70
CA ASN A 65 -1.73 24.46 -12.93
C ASN A 65 -2.44 23.10 -12.98
N ASN A 66 -3.38 22.84 -12.06
CA ASN A 66 -4.09 21.57 -11.95
C ASN A 66 -4.97 21.25 -13.18
N VAL A 67 -5.58 22.27 -13.81
CA VAL A 67 -6.28 22.08 -15.11
C VAL A 67 -5.36 21.48 -16.18
N TYR A 68 -4.10 21.93 -16.23
CA TYR A 68 -3.12 21.38 -17.16
C TYR A 68 -2.61 19.99 -16.72
N TRP A 69 -2.40 19.80 -15.42
CA TRP A 69 -1.97 18.51 -14.86
C TRP A 69 -2.97 17.39 -15.17
N LEU A 70 -4.27 17.64 -14.93
CA LEU A 70 -5.36 16.69 -15.17
C LEU A 70 -5.44 16.26 -16.65
N ASN A 71 -5.09 17.18 -17.56
CA ASN A 71 -5.07 16.88 -18.99
C ASN A 71 -4.03 17.75 -19.71
N LYS A 72 -2.85 17.16 -19.97
CA LYS A 72 -1.66 17.82 -20.56
C LYS A 72 -1.78 18.05 -22.07
N ILE A 73 -2.85 18.70 -22.51
CA ILE A 73 -3.10 19.03 -23.93
C ILE A 73 -2.75 20.50 -24.25
N PRO A 74 -2.40 20.83 -25.51
CA PRO A 74 -2.06 22.20 -25.91
C PRO A 74 -3.13 23.24 -25.57
N GLU A 75 -4.40 22.85 -25.58
CA GLU A 75 -5.55 23.71 -25.26
C GLU A 75 -5.53 24.22 -23.82
N ASN A 76 -4.87 23.51 -22.90
CA ASN A 76 -4.78 23.87 -21.48
C ASN A 76 -3.54 24.74 -21.15
N ILE A 77 -2.60 24.94 -22.08
CA ILE A 77 -1.43 25.81 -21.90
C ILE A 77 -1.79 27.23 -21.40
N PRO A 78 -2.87 27.90 -21.87
CA PRO A 78 -3.24 29.22 -21.37
C PRO A 78 -3.50 29.27 -19.85
N TYR A 79 -3.87 28.14 -19.22
CA TYR A 79 -4.00 28.07 -17.76
C TYR A 79 -2.61 28.12 -17.08
N LEU A 80 -1.59 27.45 -17.63
CA LEU A 80 -0.22 27.57 -17.11
C LEU A 80 0.32 29.00 -17.23
N GLU A 81 0.08 29.67 -18.36
CA GLU A 81 0.50 31.08 -18.54
C GLU A 81 -0.18 32.00 -17.53
N ARG A 82 -1.46 31.71 -17.24
CA ARG A 82 -2.24 32.41 -16.22
C ARG A 82 -1.73 32.14 -14.81
N ALA A 83 -1.48 30.88 -14.46
CA ALA A 83 -0.88 30.48 -13.18
C ALA A 83 0.43 31.24 -12.95
N LEU A 84 1.31 31.21 -13.96
CA LEU A 84 2.60 31.90 -13.93
C LEU A 84 2.44 33.40 -13.69
N SER A 85 1.53 34.07 -14.41
CA SER A 85 1.28 35.50 -14.23
C SER A 85 0.81 35.83 -12.81
N ILE A 86 -0.02 34.98 -12.20
CA ILE A 86 -0.51 35.18 -10.83
C ILE A 86 0.63 34.94 -9.84
N PHE A 87 1.36 33.83 -9.94
CA PHE A 87 2.49 33.54 -9.04
C PHE A 87 3.56 34.65 -9.08
N GLN A 88 3.90 35.17 -10.25
CA GLN A 88 4.82 36.31 -10.39
C GLN A 88 4.35 37.56 -9.64
N SER A 89 3.03 37.82 -9.60
CA SER A 89 2.49 38.94 -8.84
C SER A 89 2.62 38.77 -7.32
N LEU A 90 2.72 37.52 -6.85
CA LEU A 90 2.83 37.13 -5.45
C LEU A 90 4.29 36.97 -4.98
N GLU A 91 5.29 37.08 -5.86
CA GLU A 91 6.70 36.83 -5.53
C GLU A 91 7.20 37.66 -4.33
N LYS A 92 6.70 38.90 -4.17
CA LYS A 92 7.10 39.75 -3.04
C LYS A 92 6.58 39.21 -1.70
N ASP A 93 5.41 38.58 -1.71
CA ASP A 93 4.71 38.13 -0.52
C ASP A 93 5.08 36.67 -0.17
N LEU A 94 5.20 35.80 -1.17
CA LEU A 94 5.37 34.34 -1.01
C LEU A 94 6.69 33.80 -1.60
N GLY A 95 7.54 34.63 -2.20
CA GLY A 95 8.70 34.16 -3.00
C GLY A 95 9.78 33.39 -2.24
N ASN A 96 9.75 33.40 -0.90
CA ASN A 96 10.66 32.62 -0.05
C ASN A 96 10.06 31.28 0.40
N GLU A 97 8.79 31.02 0.09
CA GLU A 97 8.10 29.78 0.47
C GLU A 97 8.46 28.66 -0.52
N GLN A 98 8.76 27.47 -0.01
CA GLN A 98 9.13 26.31 -0.83
C GLN A 98 7.98 25.90 -1.75
N ASP A 99 6.75 25.88 -1.23
CA ASP A 99 5.52 25.57 -1.96
C ASP A 99 5.27 26.50 -3.15
N TRP A 100 5.44 27.81 -2.94
CA TRP A 100 5.32 28.79 -4.02
C TRP A 100 6.38 28.57 -5.10
N ASN A 101 7.62 28.27 -4.69
CA ASN A 101 8.72 27.99 -5.62
C ASN A 101 8.47 26.70 -6.42
N TYR A 102 7.93 25.65 -5.80
CA TYR A 102 7.51 24.45 -6.51
C TYR A 102 6.42 24.77 -7.55
N LYS A 103 5.33 25.43 -7.14
CA LYS A 103 4.18 25.71 -8.01
C LYS A 103 4.52 26.60 -9.21
N ILE A 104 5.33 27.66 -9.00
CA ILE A 104 5.80 28.49 -10.11
C ILE A 104 6.83 27.74 -10.97
N GLY A 105 7.67 26.90 -10.34
CA GLY A 105 8.64 26.03 -11.01
C GLY A 105 7.96 25.04 -11.97
N TYR A 106 6.87 24.42 -11.53
CA TYR A 106 6.00 23.56 -12.35
C TYR A 106 5.47 24.31 -13.58
N SER A 107 4.92 25.52 -13.40
CA SER A 107 4.44 26.32 -14.52
C SER A 107 5.57 26.60 -15.52
N TYR A 108 6.76 27.00 -15.05
CA TYR A 108 7.92 27.19 -15.92
C TYR A 108 8.37 25.90 -16.61
N PHE A 109 8.32 24.75 -15.94
CA PHE A 109 8.69 23.45 -16.51
C PHE A 109 7.82 23.13 -17.72
N TYR A 110 6.49 23.15 -17.57
CA TYR A 110 5.58 22.79 -18.67
C TYR A 110 5.45 23.89 -19.74
N LEU A 111 5.84 25.13 -19.41
CA LEU A 111 6.06 26.20 -20.40
C LEU A 111 7.46 26.14 -21.06
N ASN A 112 8.27 25.11 -20.75
CA ASN A 112 9.61 24.86 -21.29
C ASN A 112 10.62 26.01 -21.02
N ASP A 113 10.45 26.75 -19.93
CA ASP A 113 11.42 27.72 -19.40
C ASP A 113 12.34 27.04 -18.39
N LYS A 114 13.32 26.29 -18.92
CA LYS A 114 14.27 25.47 -18.14
C LYS A 114 15.01 26.28 -17.07
N GLN A 115 15.41 27.51 -17.40
CA GLN A 115 16.23 28.33 -16.50
C GLN A 115 15.44 28.73 -15.25
N ASN A 116 14.21 29.23 -15.43
CA ASN A 116 13.37 29.62 -14.31
C ASN A 116 12.81 28.40 -13.58
N ALA A 117 12.43 27.34 -14.30
CA ALA A 117 12.03 26.07 -13.71
C ALA A 117 13.11 25.56 -12.76
N LYS A 118 14.35 25.41 -13.23
CA LYS A 118 15.49 24.97 -12.41
C LYS A 118 15.74 25.89 -11.22
N LYS A 119 15.75 27.21 -11.44
CA LYS A 119 15.95 28.21 -10.37
C LYS A 119 14.97 28.01 -9.22
N HIS A 120 13.69 27.85 -9.53
CA HIS A 120 12.64 27.75 -8.53
C HIS A 120 12.54 26.33 -7.95
N LEU A 121 12.67 25.29 -8.78
CA LEU A 121 12.67 23.89 -8.34
C LEU A 121 13.88 23.52 -7.47
N THR A 122 15.00 24.24 -7.58
CA THR A 122 16.14 24.04 -6.65
C THR A 122 15.88 24.63 -5.24
N ILE A 123 14.89 25.52 -5.12
CA ILE A 123 14.52 26.16 -3.85
C ILE A 123 13.43 25.35 -3.13
N SER A 124 12.52 24.74 -3.88
CA SER A 124 11.68 23.68 -3.32
C SER A 124 12.60 22.57 -2.77
N LYS A 125 12.24 22.04 -1.61
CA LYS A 125 12.80 20.82 -1.04
C LYS A 125 11.60 20.03 -0.53
N ASP A 126 11.72 18.71 -0.50
CA ASP A 126 10.74 17.83 0.12
C ASP A 126 9.41 17.71 -0.68
N TYR A 127 9.45 17.90 -2.02
CA TYR A 127 8.36 17.57 -2.94
C TYR A 127 8.70 16.33 -3.78
N ASN A 128 7.80 15.36 -3.73
CA ASN A 128 7.81 14.04 -4.36
C ASN A 128 8.46 13.89 -5.74
N ASN A 129 8.13 14.77 -6.67
CA ASN A 129 8.62 14.70 -8.06
C ASN A 129 9.61 15.82 -8.43
N GLU A 130 10.10 16.61 -7.47
CA GLU A 130 11.08 17.67 -7.73
C GLU A 130 12.36 17.09 -8.35
N GLU A 131 12.87 15.98 -7.80
CA GLU A 131 14.07 15.32 -8.30
C GLU A 131 13.88 14.85 -9.76
N ASP A 132 12.70 14.32 -10.10
CA ASP A 132 12.36 13.91 -11.45
C ASP A 132 12.25 15.11 -12.40
N LEU A 133 11.58 16.20 -12.00
CA LEU A 133 11.48 17.42 -12.80
C LEU A 133 12.86 18.06 -13.02
N LEU A 134 13.73 18.09 -12.00
CA LEU A 134 15.10 18.57 -12.11
C LEU A 134 15.94 17.67 -13.02
N SER A 135 15.83 16.34 -12.88
CA SER A 135 16.49 15.35 -13.74
C SER A 135 16.06 15.50 -15.19
N TRP A 136 14.76 15.69 -15.46
CA TRP A 136 14.25 15.94 -16.80
C TRP A 136 14.68 17.30 -17.33
N ILE A 137 14.80 18.33 -16.49
CA ILE A 137 15.38 19.62 -16.92
C ILE A 137 16.84 19.43 -17.32
N GLU A 138 17.65 18.74 -16.51
CA GLU A 138 19.05 18.47 -16.81
C GLU A 138 19.18 17.72 -18.13
N ARG A 139 18.39 16.66 -18.31
CA ARG A 139 18.32 15.92 -19.57
C ARG A 139 17.88 16.79 -20.75
N ALA A 140 16.89 17.66 -20.54
CA ALA A 140 16.39 18.56 -21.58
C ALA A 140 17.44 19.62 -21.98
N GLU A 141 18.26 20.09 -21.02
CA GLU A 141 19.41 20.96 -21.26
C GLU A 141 20.51 20.22 -22.04
N GLU A 142 20.87 19.01 -21.60
CA GLU A 142 21.93 18.19 -22.22
C GLU A 142 21.60 17.78 -23.65
N LYS A 143 20.37 17.33 -23.90
CA LYS A 143 19.91 16.87 -25.22
C LYS A 143 19.36 17.99 -26.10
N ASN A 144 19.22 19.21 -25.55
CA ASN A 144 18.63 20.36 -26.24
C ASN A 144 17.22 20.06 -26.80
N ILE A 145 16.36 19.50 -25.95
CA ILE A 145 14.95 19.14 -26.23
C ILE A 145 14.01 19.92 -25.30
N SER A 146 12.69 19.74 -25.43
CA SER A 146 11.76 20.30 -24.44
C SER A 146 11.77 19.49 -23.14
N THR A 147 11.34 20.12 -22.04
CA THR A 147 11.10 19.45 -20.75
C THR A 147 10.10 18.30 -20.88
N LEU A 148 9.02 18.49 -21.66
CA LEU A 148 8.03 17.45 -21.94
C LEU A 148 8.60 16.29 -22.75
N ASP A 149 9.48 16.56 -23.72
CA ASP A 149 10.17 15.49 -24.46
C ASP A 149 11.10 14.67 -23.54
N ALA A 150 11.73 15.32 -22.56
CA ALA A 150 12.55 14.65 -21.55
C ALA A 150 11.73 13.75 -20.62
N GLU A 151 10.58 14.22 -20.15
CA GLU A 151 9.60 13.45 -19.35
C GLU A 151 9.07 12.22 -20.12
N ASN A 152 8.79 12.38 -21.42
CA ASN A 152 8.24 11.31 -22.27
C ASN A 152 9.15 10.07 -22.40
N GLY A 153 10.45 10.17 -22.08
CA GLY A 153 11.36 9.03 -22.06
C GLY A 153 12.01 8.68 -23.41
N GLY A 154 11.92 9.57 -24.41
CA GLY A 154 12.54 9.41 -25.73
C GLY A 154 11.84 8.38 -26.63
N LEU A 155 12.59 7.78 -27.57
CA LEU A 155 12.03 6.78 -28.50
C LEU A 155 11.44 5.58 -27.75
N GLY A 156 10.24 5.16 -28.19
CA GLY A 156 9.51 4.06 -27.54
C GLY A 156 9.16 4.32 -26.08
N THR A 157 9.28 5.57 -25.61
CA THR A 157 9.10 6.00 -24.20
C THR A 157 10.07 5.38 -23.19
N VAL A 158 11.10 4.65 -23.66
CA VAL A 158 12.03 3.85 -22.84
C VAL A 158 13.51 4.17 -23.14
N GLU A 159 13.80 4.93 -24.21
CA GLU A 159 15.17 5.29 -24.60
C GLU A 159 15.97 5.90 -23.44
N TYR A 160 15.38 6.82 -22.69
CA TYR A 160 16.09 7.49 -21.61
C TYR A 160 16.23 6.61 -20.36
N ASP A 161 15.24 5.77 -20.05
CA ASP A 161 15.36 4.77 -18.98
C ASP A 161 16.47 3.75 -19.30
N LEU A 162 16.67 3.41 -20.59
CA LEU A 162 17.78 2.57 -21.04
C LEU A 162 19.15 3.28 -20.96
N GLU A 163 19.21 4.59 -21.19
CA GLU A 163 20.43 5.37 -20.96
C GLU A 163 20.81 5.34 -19.47
N ASP A 164 19.83 5.51 -18.58
CA ASP A 164 20.02 5.44 -17.12
C ASP A 164 20.46 4.04 -16.68
N PHE A 165 19.87 3.00 -17.28
CA PHE A 165 20.26 1.61 -17.07
C PHE A 165 21.74 1.38 -17.32
N PHE A 166 22.27 1.83 -18.47
CA PHE A 166 23.70 1.70 -18.73
C PHE A 166 24.55 2.59 -17.83
N ALA A 167 24.12 3.82 -17.52
CA ALA A 167 24.86 4.69 -16.61
C ALA A 167 24.98 4.07 -15.20
N LEU A 168 23.91 3.46 -14.69
CA LEU A 168 23.89 2.74 -13.42
C LEU A 168 24.78 1.50 -13.45
N LEU A 169 24.68 0.68 -14.50
CA LEU A 169 25.51 -0.51 -14.65
C LEU A 169 27.00 -0.16 -14.81
N GLU A 170 27.36 0.87 -15.58
CA GLU A 170 28.74 1.31 -15.72
C GLU A 170 29.34 1.75 -14.37
N LYS A 171 28.50 2.38 -13.52
CA LYS A 171 28.88 2.84 -12.19
C LYS A 171 28.97 1.70 -11.18
N LYS A 172 27.95 0.84 -11.09
CA LYS A 172 27.78 -0.16 -10.01
C LYS A 172 28.22 -1.57 -10.41
N ALA A 173 28.09 -1.95 -11.67
CA ALA A 173 28.37 -3.30 -12.18
C ALA A 173 29.10 -3.28 -13.55
N PRO A 174 30.28 -2.65 -13.67
CA PRO A 174 30.93 -2.39 -14.96
C PRO A 174 31.26 -3.67 -15.76
N LYS A 175 31.44 -4.81 -15.07
CA LYS A 175 31.63 -6.10 -15.75
C LYS A 175 30.37 -6.55 -16.50
N ILE A 176 29.19 -6.27 -15.94
CA ILE A 176 27.89 -6.54 -16.56
C ILE A 176 27.63 -5.55 -17.70
N ALA A 177 27.89 -4.26 -17.51
CA ALA A 177 27.79 -3.27 -18.60
C ALA A 177 28.61 -3.69 -19.84
N ASN A 178 29.82 -4.22 -19.64
CA ASN A 178 30.70 -4.69 -20.72
C ASN A 178 30.31 -6.06 -21.33
N SER A 179 29.30 -6.73 -20.77
CA SER A 179 28.82 -8.02 -21.25
C SER A 179 27.84 -7.90 -22.43
N PHE A 180 27.18 -6.75 -22.58
CA PHE A 180 26.21 -6.50 -23.64
C PHE A 180 26.87 -6.48 -25.04
N ASN A 181 26.14 -6.97 -26.03
CA ASN A 181 26.56 -6.89 -27.43
C ASN A 181 26.29 -5.49 -28.00
N GLN A 182 26.88 -5.21 -29.15
CA GLN A 182 26.56 -4.00 -29.90
C GLN A 182 25.08 -3.97 -30.29
N LEU A 183 24.52 -2.78 -30.39
CA LEU A 183 23.15 -2.52 -30.86
C LEU A 183 22.82 -3.24 -32.18
N ALA A 184 21.53 -3.57 -32.35
CA ALA A 184 20.99 -4.12 -33.57
C ALA A 184 20.83 -3.01 -34.63
N SER A 185 21.13 -3.36 -35.88
CA SER A 185 20.85 -2.49 -37.03
C SER A 185 19.37 -2.54 -37.41
N LYS A 186 18.89 -1.47 -38.07
CA LYS A 186 17.53 -1.43 -38.66
C LYS A 186 17.27 -2.58 -39.65
N THR A 187 18.32 -3.13 -40.26
CA THR A 187 18.18 -4.28 -41.17
C THR A 187 17.95 -5.57 -40.38
N GLU A 188 18.65 -5.77 -39.26
CA GLU A 188 18.46 -6.94 -38.40
C GLU A 188 17.06 -6.98 -37.80
N LEU A 189 16.57 -5.84 -37.27
CA LEU A 189 15.20 -5.71 -36.77
C LEU A 189 14.15 -6.06 -37.84
N ARG A 190 14.26 -5.47 -39.04
CA ARG A 190 13.35 -5.78 -40.16
C ARG A 190 13.41 -7.23 -40.60
N VAL A 191 14.60 -7.84 -40.56
CA VAL A 191 14.77 -9.27 -40.88
C VAL A 191 14.10 -10.12 -39.82
N PHE A 192 14.23 -9.76 -38.55
CA PHE A 192 13.61 -10.43 -37.41
C PHE A 192 12.08 -10.34 -37.48
N GLU A 193 11.51 -9.13 -37.62
CA GLU A 193 10.08 -8.91 -37.84
C GLU A 193 9.54 -9.73 -39.01
N LYS A 194 10.26 -9.73 -40.15
CA LYS A 194 9.87 -10.49 -41.33
C LYS A 194 9.91 -12.00 -41.10
N LYS A 195 10.87 -12.51 -40.31
CA LYS A 195 10.97 -13.94 -39.98
C LYS A 195 9.79 -14.39 -39.12
N LEU A 196 9.38 -13.56 -38.15
CA LEU A 196 8.26 -13.86 -37.26
C LEU A 196 6.89 -13.47 -37.83
N GLY A 197 6.85 -12.62 -38.86
CA GLY A 197 5.60 -12.13 -39.45
C GLY A 197 4.86 -11.14 -38.55
N ILE A 198 5.59 -10.40 -37.71
CA ILE A 198 5.06 -9.45 -36.71
C ILE A 198 5.53 -8.02 -37.00
N VAL A 199 4.93 -7.06 -36.29
CA VAL A 199 5.47 -5.71 -36.12
C VAL A 199 5.82 -5.55 -34.65
N LEU A 200 7.05 -5.16 -34.35
CA LEU A 200 7.48 -4.97 -32.97
C LEU A 200 6.96 -3.63 -32.40
N PRO A 201 6.62 -3.57 -31.11
CA PRO A 201 6.42 -2.29 -30.42
C PRO A 201 7.69 -1.42 -30.49
N GLU A 202 7.55 -0.10 -30.59
CA GLU A 202 8.71 0.81 -30.67
C GLU A 202 9.59 0.73 -29.41
N SER A 203 9.01 0.48 -28.23
CA SER A 203 9.76 0.26 -26.99
C SER A 203 10.72 -0.92 -27.11
N PHE A 204 10.26 -2.03 -27.68
CA PHE A 204 11.07 -3.23 -27.88
C PHE A 204 12.08 -3.07 -29.01
N GLU A 205 11.72 -2.38 -30.11
CA GLU A 205 12.72 -1.98 -31.11
C GLU A 205 13.83 -1.12 -30.49
N GLN A 206 13.46 -0.19 -29.60
CA GLN A 206 14.40 0.71 -28.96
C GLN A 206 15.36 -0.04 -28.03
N LEU A 207 14.88 -1.02 -27.26
CA LEU A 207 15.74 -1.93 -26.48
C LEU A 207 16.87 -2.51 -27.34
N TYR A 208 16.51 -3.07 -28.50
CA TYR A 208 17.46 -3.68 -29.42
C TYR A 208 18.34 -2.65 -30.17
N ARG A 209 17.88 -1.41 -30.31
CA ARG A 209 18.70 -0.29 -30.81
C ARG A 209 19.69 0.23 -29.75
N THR A 210 19.49 -0.11 -28.49
CA THR A 210 20.46 0.13 -27.42
C THR A 210 21.47 -1.01 -27.33
N PHE A 211 21.02 -2.28 -27.32
CA PHE A 211 21.90 -3.45 -27.31
C PHE A 211 21.23 -4.69 -27.92
N ASN A 212 22.00 -5.55 -28.61
CA ASN A 212 21.46 -6.80 -29.16
C ASN A 212 21.76 -8.00 -28.24
N GLY A 213 21.07 -8.07 -27.10
CA GLY A 213 21.31 -9.08 -26.07
C GLY A 213 22.70 -9.01 -25.42
N GLN A 214 23.03 -10.02 -24.61
CA GLN A 214 24.33 -10.18 -23.97
C GLN A 214 25.19 -11.25 -24.64
N LYS A 215 26.50 -11.20 -24.40
CA LYS A 215 27.43 -12.25 -24.83
C LYS A 215 27.03 -13.57 -24.18
N PHE A 216 27.02 -14.64 -24.98
CA PHE A 216 26.77 -15.99 -24.50
C PHE A 216 27.68 -16.35 -23.30
N GLY A 217 27.10 -16.90 -22.24
CA GLY A 217 27.78 -17.25 -21.00
C GLY A 217 28.09 -16.08 -20.06
N ALA A 218 27.64 -14.86 -20.36
CA ALA A 218 27.64 -13.75 -19.41
C ALA A 218 26.28 -13.66 -18.71
N LYS A 219 26.27 -13.89 -17.40
CA LYS A 219 25.08 -13.84 -16.55
C LYS A 219 24.83 -12.39 -16.08
N PHE A 220 23.65 -11.85 -16.36
CA PHE A 220 23.15 -10.56 -15.90
C PHE A 220 22.84 -10.61 -14.40
N SER A 221 21.91 -11.47 -13.97
CA SER A 221 21.53 -11.68 -12.58
C SER A 221 21.36 -13.15 -12.23
N ASN A 222 21.13 -13.47 -10.95
CA ASN A 222 20.69 -14.79 -10.47
C ASN A 222 19.17 -14.90 -10.25
N LEU A 223 18.40 -13.98 -10.84
CA LEU A 223 16.93 -14.04 -10.81
C LEU A 223 16.44 -15.08 -11.81
N GLU A 224 15.46 -15.90 -11.40
CA GLU A 224 15.06 -17.13 -12.08
C GLU A 224 14.80 -17.02 -13.60
N ASP A 225 14.37 -15.86 -14.10
CA ASP A 225 13.99 -15.61 -15.50
C ASP A 225 14.83 -14.52 -16.19
N LEU A 226 15.69 -13.82 -15.44
CA LEU A 226 16.53 -12.70 -15.91
C LEU A 226 18.04 -13.02 -15.87
N HIS A 227 18.42 -14.29 -16.05
CA HIS A 227 19.85 -14.66 -16.07
C HIS A 227 20.62 -14.03 -17.23
N ARG A 228 20.03 -13.90 -18.42
CA ARG A 228 20.71 -13.29 -19.57
C ARG A 228 19.75 -12.73 -20.62
N PHE A 229 20.08 -11.57 -21.19
CA PHE A 229 19.36 -11.02 -22.34
C PHE A 229 19.72 -11.73 -23.66
N LEU A 230 18.70 -12.09 -24.44
CA LEU A 230 18.82 -12.80 -25.71
C LEU A 230 19.11 -11.86 -26.89
N THR A 231 19.96 -12.31 -27.81
CA THR A 231 20.14 -11.64 -29.12
C THR A 231 18.97 -11.95 -30.06
N LEU A 232 18.66 -11.07 -31.02
CA LEU A 232 17.63 -11.31 -32.04
C LEU A 232 17.83 -12.62 -32.84
N GLU A 233 19.06 -13.09 -32.98
CA GLU A 233 19.38 -14.36 -33.64
C GLU A 233 19.05 -15.56 -32.76
N GLU A 234 19.31 -15.45 -31.45
CA GLU A 234 19.05 -16.50 -30.47
C GLU A 234 17.56 -16.70 -30.22
N ILE A 235 16.75 -15.63 -30.21
CA ILE A 235 15.31 -15.70 -29.88
C ILE A 235 14.62 -16.84 -30.64
N ILE A 236 14.80 -16.92 -31.96
CA ILE A 236 14.14 -17.96 -32.77
C ILE A 236 14.62 -19.35 -32.38
N SER A 237 15.92 -19.50 -32.11
CA SER A 237 16.51 -20.78 -31.70
C SER A 237 16.01 -21.20 -30.31
N VAL A 238 15.82 -20.23 -29.39
CA VAL A 238 15.22 -20.45 -28.07
C VAL A 238 13.76 -20.84 -28.21
N GLN A 239 12.98 -20.16 -29.04
CA GLN A 239 11.58 -20.56 -29.32
C GLN A 239 11.49 -21.98 -29.87
N ASP A 240 12.37 -22.35 -30.81
CA ASP A 240 12.41 -23.68 -31.39
C ASP A 240 12.78 -24.73 -30.33
N ALA A 241 13.82 -24.47 -29.52
CA ALA A 241 14.21 -25.34 -28.42
C ALA A 241 13.11 -25.49 -27.35
N TYR A 242 12.39 -24.41 -27.05
CA TYR A 242 11.28 -24.42 -26.08
C TYR A 242 10.11 -25.25 -26.59
N VAL A 243 9.75 -25.09 -27.87
CA VAL A 243 8.73 -25.91 -28.53
C VAL A 243 9.16 -27.38 -28.58
N ASP A 244 10.43 -27.67 -28.86
CA ASP A 244 10.95 -29.05 -28.84
C ASP A 244 10.88 -29.64 -27.41
N LYS A 245 11.23 -28.87 -26.36
CA LYS A 245 11.11 -29.30 -24.96
C LYS A 245 9.66 -29.60 -24.59
N LEU A 246 8.73 -28.68 -24.89
CA LEU A 246 7.29 -28.89 -24.71
C LEU A 246 6.78 -30.14 -25.45
N THR A 247 7.22 -30.34 -26.69
CA THR A 247 6.81 -31.51 -27.50
C THR A 247 7.33 -32.82 -26.92
N ASN A 248 8.56 -32.82 -26.38
CA ASN A 248 9.16 -34.00 -25.76
C ASN A 248 8.51 -34.34 -24.40
N THR A 249 8.20 -33.33 -23.59
CA THR A 249 7.61 -33.49 -22.24
C THR A 249 6.11 -33.77 -22.30
N TYR A 250 5.36 -32.95 -23.05
CA TYR A 250 3.89 -32.96 -23.07
C TYR A 250 3.28 -33.58 -24.33
N GLY A 251 4.10 -33.95 -25.32
CA GLY A 251 3.67 -34.55 -26.59
C GLY A 251 3.26 -33.53 -27.66
N GLU A 252 3.00 -34.02 -28.87
CA GLU A 252 2.65 -33.22 -30.07
C GLU A 252 1.39 -32.34 -29.90
N SER A 253 0.55 -32.62 -28.89
CA SER A 253 -0.70 -31.90 -28.61
C SER A 253 -0.57 -30.92 -27.44
N TRP A 254 0.65 -30.53 -27.05
CA TRP A 254 0.89 -29.58 -25.95
C TRP A 254 0.13 -28.25 -26.11
N GLN A 255 -0.17 -27.83 -27.34
CA GLN A 255 -0.95 -26.61 -27.64
C GLN A 255 -2.41 -26.67 -27.16
N ASP A 256 -2.95 -27.88 -26.97
CA ASP A 256 -4.30 -28.11 -26.46
C ASP A 256 -4.34 -28.23 -24.93
N ILE A 257 -3.16 -28.28 -24.28
CA ILE A 257 -3.06 -28.33 -22.82
C ILE A 257 -3.37 -26.97 -22.23
N ARG A 258 -4.15 -26.99 -21.16
CA ARG A 258 -4.51 -25.82 -20.37
C ARG A 258 -4.01 -26.06 -18.96
N ILE A 259 -3.43 -25.02 -18.37
CA ILE A 259 -3.12 -24.98 -16.95
C ILE A 259 -4.48 -24.91 -16.23
N SER A 260 -4.61 -25.58 -15.09
CA SER A 260 -5.88 -25.58 -14.36
C SER A 260 -6.25 -24.13 -14.01
N GLN A 261 -7.54 -23.82 -13.96
CA GLN A 261 -7.98 -22.47 -13.57
C GLN A 261 -7.61 -22.12 -12.12
N GLU A 262 -7.36 -23.12 -11.28
CA GLU A 262 -6.90 -22.92 -9.90
C GLU A 262 -5.42 -22.49 -9.86
N ASP A 263 -4.63 -22.88 -10.87
CA ASP A 263 -3.18 -22.61 -10.95
C ASP A 263 -2.81 -21.44 -11.89
N MET A 264 -3.73 -21.00 -12.75
CA MET A 264 -3.49 -19.92 -13.70
C MET A 264 -4.08 -18.61 -13.20
N ILE A 265 -3.19 -17.72 -12.74
CA ILE A 265 -3.62 -16.58 -11.95
C ILE A 265 -3.93 -15.31 -12.77
N TYR A 266 -3.54 -15.29 -14.05
CA TYR A 266 -3.77 -14.18 -14.98
C TYR A 266 -4.51 -14.65 -16.24
N ASP A 267 -5.59 -15.43 -16.07
CA ASP A 267 -6.27 -16.04 -17.21
C ASP A 267 -7.09 -15.07 -18.07
N GLU A 268 -7.30 -13.83 -17.61
CA GLU A 268 -7.96 -12.75 -18.33
C GLU A 268 -6.97 -11.82 -19.09
N GLU A 269 -5.73 -11.69 -18.59
CA GLU A 269 -4.66 -10.90 -19.21
C GLU A 269 -3.74 -11.74 -20.11
N ILE A 270 -3.49 -12.99 -19.73
CA ILE A 270 -2.61 -13.92 -20.45
C ILE A 270 -3.48 -15.07 -20.98
N LYS A 271 -3.26 -15.48 -22.24
CA LYS A 271 -4.01 -16.61 -22.80
C LYS A 271 -3.59 -17.91 -22.13
N ASN A 272 -4.54 -18.70 -21.62
CA ASN A 272 -4.27 -20.02 -21.07
C ASN A 272 -3.75 -20.99 -22.14
N ARG A 273 -2.43 -21.17 -22.18
CA ARG A 273 -1.68 -22.12 -23.00
C ARG A 273 -0.24 -22.12 -22.48
N LEU A 274 0.47 -23.23 -22.68
CA LEU A 274 1.86 -23.34 -22.21
C LEU A 274 2.81 -22.37 -22.91
N TYR A 275 2.63 -22.14 -24.22
CA TYR A 275 3.48 -21.22 -24.97
C TYR A 275 2.82 -20.74 -26.27
N HIS A 276 3.27 -19.59 -26.76
CA HIS A 276 2.97 -19.12 -28.11
C HIS A 276 4.11 -18.31 -28.70
N ARG A 277 4.32 -18.40 -30.01
CA ARG A 277 5.43 -17.70 -30.68
C ARG A 277 5.32 -16.17 -30.71
N LEU A 278 4.18 -15.62 -30.33
CA LEU A 278 4.00 -14.18 -30.10
C LEU A 278 4.40 -13.74 -28.68
N TRP A 279 4.73 -14.68 -27.80
CA TRP A 279 5.43 -14.41 -26.55
C TRP A 279 6.93 -14.45 -26.87
N ILE A 280 7.49 -13.27 -27.12
CA ILE A 280 8.85 -13.11 -27.65
C ILE A 280 9.83 -13.10 -26.48
N PRO A 281 10.60 -14.19 -26.23
CA PRO A 281 11.55 -14.20 -25.13
C PRO A 281 12.67 -13.19 -25.42
N PHE A 282 12.99 -12.35 -24.44
CA PHE A 282 14.09 -11.39 -24.52
C PHE A 282 15.10 -11.57 -23.38
N ALA A 283 14.75 -12.33 -22.34
CA ALA A 283 15.70 -12.89 -21.39
C ALA A 283 15.39 -14.36 -21.07
N ILE A 284 16.39 -15.05 -20.52
CA ILE A 284 16.34 -16.51 -20.29
C ILE A 284 17.10 -16.93 -19.03
N SER A 285 16.58 -18.00 -18.43
CA SER A 285 17.22 -19.13 -17.77
C SER A 285 18.58 -19.63 -18.25
N GLU A 286 19.71 -19.25 -17.65
CA GLU A 286 20.96 -20.01 -17.83
C GLU A 286 21.52 -20.51 -16.51
N ASP A 287 21.42 -21.81 -16.26
CA ASP A 287 22.09 -22.46 -15.13
C ASP A 287 23.32 -23.28 -15.57
N ASN A 288 24.34 -23.26 -14.71
CA ASN A 288 25.65 -23.90 -14.88
C ASN A 288 25.77 -25.20 -14.06
N THR A 289 24.68 -25.71 -13.53
CA THR A 289 24.62 -26.88 -12.64
C THR A 289 24.15 -28.10 -13.42
N GLU A 290 24.50 -29.29 -12.94
CA GLU A 290 24.28 -30.56 -13.64
C GLU A 290 22.80 -30.99 -13.71
N ASP A 291 21.88 -30.11 -13.32
CA ASP A 291 20.42 -30.30 -13.32
C ASP A 291 19.82 -29.56 -14.53
N GLU A 292 19.41 -30.33 -15.55
CA GLU A 292 18.86 -29.85 -16.84
C GLU A 292 17.44 -29.22 -16.72
N GLU A 293 17.04 -28.79 -15.52
CA GLU A 293 15.63 -28.62 -15.13
C GLU A 293 15.09 -27.19 -15.35
N GLU A 294 15.90 -26.13 -15.23
CA GLU A 294 15.42 -24.75 -15.33
C GLU A 294 15.53 -24.18 -16.76
N PHE A 295 14.38 -23.94 -17.40
CA PHE A 295 14.31 -23.28 -18.71
C PHE A 295 13.26 -22.18 -18.67
N ASN A 296 13.53 -21.13 -17.89
CA ASN A 296 12.57 -20.04 -17.69
C ASN A 296 12.80 -18.92 -18.70
N LEU A 297 11.73 -18.22 -19.09
CA LEU A 297 11.76 -17.17 -20.10
C LEU A 297 11.10 -15.91 -19.57
N LEU A 298 11.74 -14.76 -19.79
CA LEU A 298 11.08 -13.46 -19.72
C LEU A 298 10.71 -13.01 -21.13
N CYS A 299 9.42 -12.80 -21.36
CA CYS A 299 8.82 -12.63 -22.68
C CYS A 299 8.06 -11.31 -22.81
N LEU A 300 8.12 -10.73 -24.02
CA LEU A 300 7.19 -9.70 -24.46
C LEU A 300 5.94 -10.38 -25.02
N ASP A 301 4.78 -10.14 -24.43
CA ASP A 301 3.51 -10.70 -24.87
C ASP A 301 2.85 -9.82 -25.95
N LEU A 302 2.88 -10.31 -27.20
CA LEU A 302 2.22 -9.69 -28.35
C LEU A 302 0.87 -10.35 -28.69
N ASP A 303 0.40 -11.30 -27.87
CA ASP A 303 -0.88 -11.96 -28.02
C ASP A 303 -1.58 -12.13 -26.67
N PRO A 304 -1.80 -11.02 -25.93
CA PRO A 304 -2.47 -11.04 -24.63
C PRO A 304 -3.92 -11.49 -24.77
N ASN A 305 -4.53 -11.87 -23.66
CA ASN A 305 -5.96 -12.12 -23.59
C ASN A 305 -6.75 -10.78 -23.50
N THR A 306 -8.05 -10.80 -23.19
CA THR A 306 -8.94 -9.65 -23.41
C THR A 306 -8.55 -8.43 -22.58
N GLU A 307 -8.04 -8.64 -21.37
CA GLU A 307 -7.70 -7.57 -20.41
C GLU A 307 -6.19 -7.24 -20.41
N GLY A 308 -5.39 -8.02 -21.14
CA GLY A 308 -3.95 -7.85 -21.18
C GLY A 308 -3.52 -6.74 -22.15
N LYS A 309 -2.38 -6.11 -21.86
CA LYS A 309 -1.83 -5.03 -22.69
C LYS A 309 -0.88 -5.59 -23.74
N PHE A 310 -1.05 -5.13 -24.99
CA PHE A 310 -0.14 -5.47 -26.07
C PHE A 310 1.28 -4.98 -25.76
N GLY A 311 2.23 -5.91 -25.61
CA GLY A 311 3.61 -5.62 -25.20
C GLY A 311 3.86 -5.62 -23.70
N GLN A 312 2.95 -6.21 -22.90
CA GLN A 312 3.21 -6.54 -21.50
C GLN A 312 4.34 -7.56 -21.35
N ILE A 313 4.96 -7.60 -20.18
CA ILE A 313 6.08 -8.48 -19.86
C ILE A 313 5.55 -9.65 -19.03
N ILE A 314 5.82 -10.87 -19.48
CA ILE A 314 5.41 -12.11 -18.81
C ILE A 314 6.61 -13.00 -18.55
N SER A 315 6.61 -13.73 -17.44
CA SER A 315 7.57 -14.79 -17.17
C SER A 315 6.92 -16.16 -17.44
N ILE A 316 7.74 -17.12 -17.85
CA ILE A 316 7.33 -18.51 -18.07
C ILE A 316 8.33 -19.40 -17.35
N SER A 317 7.89 -20.09 -16.31
CA SER A 317 8.71 -21.08 -15.59
C SER A 317 8.35 -22.48 -16.06
N PHE A 318 9.29 -23.11 -16.76
CA PHE A 318 9.08 -24.44 -17.31
C PHE A 318 9.15 -25.49 -16.20
N SER A 319 8.22 -26.44 -16.19
CA SER A 319 8.29 -27.65 -15.39
C SER A 319 7.90 -28.87 -16.24
N ASP A 320 8.44 -30.05 -15.88
CA ASP A 320 7.95 -31.33 -16.40
C ASP A 320 6.67 -31.81 -15.70
N ASP A 321 6.37 -31.22 -14.53
CA ASP A 321 5.10 -31.35 -13.84
C ASP A 321 4.20 -30.16 -14.19
N LEU A 322 3.04 -30.45 -14.80
CA LEU A 322 2.10 -29.43 -15.25
C LEU A 322 1.57 -28.57 -14.08
N GLU A 323 1.47 -29.14 -12.88
CA GLU A 323 1.02 -28.42 -11.67
C GLU A 323 2.04 -27.36 -11.20
N LEU A 324 3.31 -27.48 -11.63
CA LEU A 324 4.39 -26.54 -11.29
C LEU A 324 4.78 -25.66 -12.49
N TYR A 325 4.04 -25.73 -13.60
CA TYR A 325 4.29 -24.90 -14.78
C TYR A 325 3.66 -23.53 -14.59
N LEU A 326 4.47 -22.48 -14.46
CA LEU A 326 3.98 -21.14 -14.12
C LEU A 326 4.10 -20.16 -15.28
N ILE A 327 3.10 -19.29 -15.42
CA ILE A 327 3.09 -18.16 -16.34
C ILE A 327 2.56 -16.95 -15.58
N ASN A 328 3.39 -15.93 -15.41
CA ASN A 328 3.03 -14.73 -14.62
C ASN A 328 3.13 -13.46 -15.46
N LEU A 329 2.32 -12.46 -15.09
CA LEU A 329 2.47 -11.09 -15.57
C LEU A 329 3.47 -10.36 -14.66
N GLU A 330 4.57 -9.87 -15.24
CA GLU A 330 5.63 -9.20 -14.48
C GLU A 330 5.45 -7.68 -14.47
N ASN A 331 5.24 -7.08 -15.65
CA ASN A 331 5.10 -5.63 -15.82
C ASN A 331 4.19 -5.30 -17.01
N TRP A 332 3.47 -4.16 -16.96
CA TRP A 332 2.54 -3.78 -18.03
C TRP A 332 3.23 -3.23 -19.27
N SER A 333 4.50 -2.88 -19.15
CA SER A 333 5.31 -2.43 -20.27
C SER A 333 6.80 -2.66 -20.04
N LEU A 334 7.56 -2.69 -21.13
CA LEU A 334 9.03 -2.71 -21.07
C LEU A 334 9.62 -1.49 -20.34
N LYS A 335 8.91 -0.36 -20.34
CA LYS A 335 9.37 0.85 -19.64
C LYS A 335 9.37 0.63 -18.12
N GLU A 336 8.31 0.02 -17.60
CA GLU A 336 8.20 -0.32 -16.18
C GLU A 336 9.23 -1.36 -15.77
N GLU A 337 9.44 -2.39 -16.59
CA GLU A 337 10.49 -3.40 -16.38
C GLU A 337 11.88 -2.76 -16.20
N ILE A 338 12.29 -1.90 -17.15
CA ILE A 338 13.60 -1.23 -17.07
C ILE A 338 13.68 -0.26 -15.89
N ARG A 339 12.59 0.44 -15.55
CA ARG A 339 12.53 1.32 -14.38
C ARG A 339 12.65 0.56 -13.06
N SER A 340 12.01 -0.60 -12.96
CA SER A 340 12.11 -1.48 -11.79
C SER A 340 13.57 -1.88 -11.56
N ILE A 341 14.25 -2.36 -12.62
CA ILE A 341 15.67 -2.72 -12.56
C ILE A 341 16.54 -1.51 -12.19
N ASN A 342 16.28 -0.34 -12.79
CA ASN A 342 17.01 0.89 -12.47
C ASN A 342 16.83 1.29 -11.01
N SER A 343 15.62 1.16 -10.45
CA SER A 343 15.34 1.44 -9.04
C SER A 343 16.09 0.48 -8.13
N MET A 344 16.05 -0.83 -8.41
CA MET A 344 16.79 -1.83 -7.64
C MET A 344 18.30 -1.57 -7.67
N LEU A 345 18.85 -1.21 -8.82
CA LEU A 345 20.24 -0.80 -8.96
C LEU A 345 20.51 0.50 -8.19
N LYS A 346 19.63 1.51 -8.25
CA LYS A 346 19.81 2.81 -7.58
C LYS A 346 19.89 2.63 -6.06
N HIS A 347 19.01 1.80 -5.50
CA HIS A 347 18.83 1.59 -4.06
C HIS A 347 19.65 0.41 -3.49
N ASP A 348 20.52 -0.21 -4.29
CA ASP A 348 21.37 -1.33 -3.86
C ASP A 348 20.59 -2.60 -3.44
N TYR A 349 19.36 -2.79 -3.94
CA TYR A 349 18.65 -4.07 -3.84
C TYR A 349 19.20 -5.10 -4.81
N LEU A 350 19.74 -4.65 -5.94
CA LEU A 350 20.38 -5.49 -6.95
C LEU A 350 21.86 -5.10 -7.06
N VAL A 351 22.75 -5.93 -6.53
CA VAL A 351 24.18 -5.60 -6.37
C VAL A 351 25.07 -6.60 -7.11
N TYR A 352 26.22 -6.12 -7.60
CA TYR A 352 27.17 -7.01 -8.26
C TYR A 352 27.92 -7.87 -7.25
N ASP A 353 27.72 -9.18 -7.31
CA ASP A 353 28.47 -10.13 -6.49
C ASP A 353 29.73 -10.64 -7.24
N ASN A 354 30.86 -10.69 -6.54
CA ASN A 354 32.13 -11.10 -7.14
C ASN A 354 32.29 -12.63 -7.25
N ASN A 355 31.57 -13.41 -6.45
CA ASN A 355 31.63 -14.86 -6.45
C ASN A 355 30.73 -15.41 -7.58
N GLU A 356 29.47 -14.98 -7.61
CA GLU A 356 28.48 -15.31 -8.64
C GLU A 356 28.77 -14.62 -9.98
N LYS A 357 29.57 -13.55 -9.95
CA LYS A 357 29.97 -12.73 -11.12
C LYS A 357 28.79 -12.14 -11.90
N CYS A 358 27.61 -12.07 -11.28
CA CYS A 358 26.40 -11.47 -11.79
C CYS A 358 25.78 -10.55 -10.73
N LEU A 359 24.66 -9.92 -11.06
CA LEU A 359 23.85 -9.20 -10.09
C LEU A 359 23.08 -10.19 -9.20
N VAL A 360 23.03 -9.93 -7.90
CA VAL A 360 22.26 -10.71 -6.93
C VAL A 360 21.37 -9.80 -6.11
N ILE A 361 20.26 -10.34 -5.61
CA ILE A 361 19.47 -9.64 -4.59
C ILE A 361 20.31 -9.57 -3.32
N ASP A 362 20.52 -8.36 -2.81
CA ASP A 362 21.14 -8.16 -1.50
C ASP A 362 20.10 -8.42 -0.41
N ASN A 363 19.97 -9.68 0.01
CA ASN A 363 19.11 -10.09 1.13
C ASN A 363 19.73 -9.65 2.48
N HIS A 364 19.96 -8.36 2.67
CA HIS A 364 20.05 -7.79 4.00
C HIS A 364 18.65 -7.82 4.65
N GLU A 365 18.14 -9.02 4.93
CA GLU A 365 17.00 -9.22 5.84
C GLU A 365 17.48 -9.09 7.29
N PRO A 366 16.80 -8.32 8.15
CA PRO A 366 17.16 -8.17 9.55
C PRO A 366 16.37 -9.13 10.45
N PHE A 367 16.51 -10.46 10.36
CA PHE A 367 15.85 -11.36 11.33
C PHE A 367 16.72 -12.54 11.76
N ASP A 368 17.28 -12.45 12.98
CA ASP A 368 18.05 -13.49 13.67
C ASP A 368 17.13 -14.35 14.59
N ASP A 369 17.50 -15.61 14.83
CA ASP A 369 16.68 -16.68 15.45
C ASP A 369 16.49 -16.57 17.00
N GLU A 370 16.89 -15.48 17.66
CA GLU A 370 16.78 -15.37 19.13
C GLU A 370 15.34 -15.06 19.62
N LEU A 371 14.95 -15.66 20.76
CA LEU A 371 13.69 -15.41 21.47
C LEU A 371 13.76 -14.08 22.24
N ILE A 372 12.70 -13.29 22.19
CA ILE A 372 12.58 -12.01 22.89
C ILE A 372 12.00 -12.24 24.28
N CYS A 373 12.73 -11.83 25.31
CA CYS A 373 12.30 -11.89 26.70
C CYS A 373 12.89 -10.74 27.53
N TYR A 374 12.29 -10.45 28.68
CA TYR A 374 12.82 -9.45 29.60
C TYR A 374 14.15 -9.91 30.21
N PRO A 375 15.10 -8.99 30.43
CA PRO A 375 16.15 -9.19 31.41
C PRO A 375 15.55 -9.42 32.81
N ASP A 376 16.14 -10.31 33.62
CA ASP A 376 15.66 -10.68 34.96
C ASP A 376 15.31 -9.46 35.86
N ASN A 377 16.09 -8.39 35.77
CA ASN A 377 15.89 -7.17 36.55
C ASN A 377 14.67 -6.36 36.08
N GLU A 378 14.41 -6.30 34.78
CA GLU A 378 13.23 -5.62 34.22
C GLU A 378 11.96 -6.40 34.54
N GLU A 379 12.00 -7.73 34.39
CA GLU A 379 10.89 -8.61 34.77
C GLU A 379 10.55 -8.48 36.26
N GLN A 380 11.56 -8.41 37.12
CA GLN A 380 11.35 -8.21 38.55
C GLN A 380 10.73 -6.84 38.88
N ASN A 381 11.16 -5.78 38.20
CA ASN A 381 10.59 -4.44 38.37
C ASN A 381 9.12 -4.40 37.89
N LEU A 382 8.80 -5.09 36.80
CA LEU A 382 7.45 -5.23 36.27
C LEU A 382 6.53 -5.91 37.30
N LYS A 383 6.97 -7.05 37.86
CA LYS A 383 6.23 -7.76 38.93
C LYS A 383 5.98 -6.89 40.15
N ILE A 384 6.98 -6.13 40.61
CA ILE A 384 6.84 -5.21 41.75
C ILE A 384 5.78 -4.15 41.44
N TYR A 385 5.78 -3.60 40.22
CA TYR A 385 4.78 -2.61 39.81
C TYR A 385 3.38 -3.23 39.79
N ILE A 386 3.21 -4.39 39.13
CA ILE A 386 1.92 -5.10 39.06
C ILE A 386 1.36 -5.38 40.46
N GLU A 387 2.19 -5.89 41.38
CA GLU A 387 1.76 -6.19 42.76
C GLU A 387 1.32 -4.95 43.55
N LYS A 388 1.99 -3.81 43.29
CA LYS A 388 1.68 -2.54 43.93
C LYS A 388 0.40 -1.91 43.36
N THR A 389 0.20 -2.02 42.05
CA THR A 389 -0.83 -1.30 41.30
C THR A 389 -2.13 -2.10 41.21
N PHE A 390 -2.08 -3.32 40.71
CA PHE A 390 -3.26 -4.13 40.44
C PHE A 390 -3.58 -5.12 41.58
N GLY A 391 -2.57 -5.47 42.36
CA GLY A 391 -2.71 -6.33 43.54
C GLY A 391 -1.79 -7.53 43.51
N LYS A 392 -1.71 -8.23 44.64
CA LYS A 392 -0.76 -9.33 44.82
C LYS A 392 -0.96 -10.44 43.78
N ILE A 393 0.12 -10.81 43.09
CA ILE A 393 0.12 -11.92 42.15
C ILE A 393 -0.10 -13.22 42.93
N SER A 394 -1.16 -13.95 42.58
CA SER A 394 -1.52 -15.20 43.23
C SER A 394 -0.70 -16.37 42.69
N HIS A 395 -0.56 -16.42 41.36
CA HIS A 395 0.27 -17.37 40.61
C HIS A 395 0.53 -16.82 39.21
N THR A 396 1.46 -17.46 38.50
CA THR A 396 1.79 -17.16 37.10
C THR A 396 1.49 -18.39 36.25
N MET A 397 0.81 -18.17 35.13
CA MET A 397 0.65 -19.15 34.06
C MET A 397 1.81 -18.95 33.10
N SER A 398 2.77 -19.88 33.09
CA SER A 398 3.97 -19.74 32.26
C SER A 398 3.74 -20.12 30.81
N ASP A 399 4.49 -19.48 29.92
CA ASP A 399 4.46 -19.79 28.50
C ASP A 399 5.27 -21.06 28.17
N MET A 400 4.58 -22.15 27.86
CA MET A 400 5.19 -23.46 27.67
C MET A 400 5.65 -23.71 26.23
N THR A 401 5.11 -22.95 25.28
CA THR A 401 5.40 -23.02 23.84
C THR A 401 5.49 -21.59 23.29
N PRO A 402 6.52 -20.83 23.68
CA PRO A 402 6.68 -19.45 23.22
C PRO A 402 6.97 -19.45 21.72
N ASN A 403 6.35 -18.52 21.00
CA ASN A 403 6.66 -18.28 19.60
C ASN A 403 7.95 -17.45 19.50
N LYS A 404 7.86 -16.14 19.21
CA LYS A 404 9.03 -15.24 19.22
C LYS A 404 9.19 -14.43 20.50
N ILE A 405 8.08 -14.07 21.16
CA ILE A 405 8.05 -13.40 22.47
C ILE A 405 7.66 -14.43 23.52
N THR A 406 8.41 -14.53 24.61
CA THR A 406 8.02 -15.35 25.77
C THR A 406 7.01 -14.57 26.61
N CYS A 407 5.74 -15.01 26.67
CA CYS A 407 4.67 -14.25 27.33
C CYS A 407 3.96 -15.03 28.46
N ASP A 408 4.38 -14.76 29.69
CA ASP A 408 3.74 -15.28 30.90
C ASP A 408 2.47 -14.48 31.25
N ILE A 409 1.52 -15.08 31.97
CA ILE A 409 0.32 -14.38 32.48
C ILE A 409 0.31 -14.40 34.01
N HIS A 410 0.36 -13.22 34.63
CA HIS A 410 0.22 -13.02 36.07
C HIS A 410 -1.26 -12.92 36.46
N VAL A 411 -1.68 -13.77 37.40
CA VAL A 411 -3.06 -13.85 37.86
C VAL A 411 -3.20 -13.21 39.23
N ILE A 412 -4.05 -12.20 39.34
CA ILE A 412 -4.41 -11.52 40.58
C ILE A 412 -5.83 -11.94 40.96
N SER A 413 -5.99 -12.54 42.14
CA SER A 413 -7.28 -13.08 42.59
C SER A 413 -8.25 -11.99 43.10
N PRO A 414 -9.57 -12.21 42.99
CA PRO A 414 -10.59 -11.33 43.53
C PRO A 414 -10.41 -11.05 45.02
N THR A 415 -10.78 -9.83 45.43
CA THR A 415 -10.88 -9.43 46.84
C THR A 415 -12.23 -8.77 47.11
N ASP A 416 -12.57 -8.54 48.37
CA ASP A 416 -13.80 -7.80 48.75
C ASP A 416 -13.86 -6.39 48.14
N LYS A 417 -12.71 -5.78 47.81
CA LYS A 417 -12.63 -4.44 47.20
C LYS A 417 -12.64 -4.48 45.67
N THR A 418 -12.09 -5.55 45.10
CA THR A 418 -11.95 -5.78 43.66
C THR A 418 -12.50 -7.17 43.36
N PRO A 419 -13.84 -7.33 43.25
CA PRO A 419 -14.49 -8.64 43.16
C PRO A 419 -14.40 -9.23 41.75
N TYR A 420 -13.19 -9.26 41.18
CA TYR A 420 -12.87 -9.76 39.85
C TYR A 420 -11.40 -10.23 39.81
N TYR A 421 -11.07 -11.15 38.91
CA TYR A 421 -9.71 -11.49 38.56
C TYR A 421 -9.10 -10.36 37.72
N THR A 422 -7.80 -10.15 37.83
CA THR A 422 -7.01 -9.36 36.86
C THR A 422 -5.89 -10.24 36.34
N LEU A 423 -5.88 -10.45 35.02
CA LEU A 423 -4.86 -11.22 34.32
C LEU A 423 -4.00 -10.20 33.58
N VAL A 424 -2.68 -10.25 33.75
CA VAL A 424 -1.73 -9.30 33.16
C VAL A 424 -0.64 -10.06 32.44
N THR A 425 -0.33 -9.69 31.20
CA THR A 425 0.82 -10.26 30.49
C THR A 425 2.14 -9.81 31.12
N SER A 426 3.17 -10.64 30.97
CA SER A 426 4.54 -10.36 31.35
C SER A 426 5.45 -10.95 30.28
N GLY A 427 5.82 -10.11 29.33
CA GLY A 427 6.69 -10.51 28.22
C GLY A 427 6.46 -9.69 26.96
N MET A 428 5.25 -9.15 26.76
CA MET A 428 4.94 -8.33 25.59
C MET A 428 5.87 -7.12 25.51
N GLY A 429 6.04 -6.39 26.61
CA GLY A 429 6.87 -5.19 26.66
C GLY A 429 8.38 -5.50 26.69
N ALA A 430 8.79 -6.76 26.48
CA ALA A 430 10.17 -7.09 26.17
C ALA A 430 10.54 -6.63 24.75
N TYR A 431 9.58 -6.64 23.84
CA TYR A 431 9.72 -6.15 22.46
C TYR A 431 9.40 -4.65 22.38
N MET A 432 10.19 -3.92 21.59
CA MET A 432 9.92 -2.53 21.24
C MET A 432 8.98 -2.51 20.03
N MET A 433 7.74 -2.07 20.24
CA MET A 433 6.74 -1.94 19.17
C MET A 433 7.18 -0.90 18.14
N SER A 434 6.75 -1.07 16.89
CA SER A 434 6.98 -0.11 15.81
C SER A 434 6.02 1.07 15.98
N VAL A 435 6.39 2.02 16.83
CA VAL A 435 5.60 3.22 17.10
C VAL A 435 5.85 4.32 16.07
N PRO A 436 4.84 5.18 15.84
CA PRO A 436 4.93 6.32 14.93
C PRO A 436 6.04 7.25 15.41
N ASP A 437 5.83 7.85 16.58
CA ASP A 437 6.61 8.95 17.10
C ASP A 437 7.22 8.62 18.47
N GLU A 438 8.14 9.49 18.91
CA GLU A 438 8.83 9.34 20.20
C GLU A 438 7.91 9.56 21.43
N ILE A 439 6.68 10.04 21.23
CA ILE A 439 5.71 10.34 22.30
C ILE A 439 4.86 9.10 22.60
N THR A 440 4.60 8.29 21.57
CA THR A 440 3.81 7.06 21.64
C THR A 440 4.55 5.98 22.44
N PRO A 441 3.91 5.35 23.43
CA PRO A 441 4.57 4.33 24.24
C PRO A 441 5.05 3.11 23.43
N ALA A 442 6.36 2.97 23.27
CA ALA A 442 6.97 1.88 22.50
C ALA A 442 6.94 0.50 23.18
N TYR A 443 6.54 0.41 24.44
CA TYR A 443 6.46 -0.85 25.18
C TYR A 443 5.16 -0.92 25.96
N SER A 444 4.44 -2.04 25.85
CA SER A 444 3.17 -2.22 26.54
C SER A 444 2.97 -3.64 27.08
N GLU A 445 2.06 -3.77 28.04
CA GLU A 445 1.50 -5.03 28.50
C GLU A 445 -0.04 -4.98 28.42
N LEU A 446 -0.66 -6.12 28.21
CA LEU A 446 -2.11 -6.27 28.17
C LEU A 446 -2.65 -6.79 29.49
N LEU A 447 -3.88 -6.40 29.82
CA LEU A 447 -4.62 -7.01 30.91
C LEU A 447 -6.10 -7.19 30.58
N ILE A 448 -6.73 -8.16 31.22
CA ILE A 448 -8.18 -8.36 31.17
C ILE A 448 -8.70 -8.66 32.57
N ARG A 449 -9.91 -8.16 32.88
CA ARG A 449 -10.55 -8.38 34.17
C ARG A 449 -11.78 -9.26 34.01
N LEU A 450 -11.83 -10.33 34.79
CA LEU A 450 -12.86 -11.38 34.68
C LEU A 450 -13.68 -11.48 35.98
N PRO A 451 -14.98 -11.84 35.90
CA PRO A 451 -15.81 -12.07 37.08
C PRO A 451 -15.17 -13.01 38.11
N ALA A 452 -15.45 -12.80 39.40
CA ALA A 452 -14.87 -13.61 40.47
C ALA A 452 -15.24 -15.11 40.42
N ASP A 453 -16.25 -15.47 39.65
CA ASP A 453 -16.71 -16.84 39.41
C ASP A 453 -16.22 -17.45 38.09
N TRP A 454 -15.35 -16.74 37.34
CA TRP A 454 -14.74 -17.26 36.11
C TRP A 454 -13.86 -18.50 36.37
N GLN A 455 -13.95 -19.51 35.49
CA GLN A 455 -13.28 -20.80 35.69
C GLN A 455 -11.90 -20.85 35.01
N LEU A 456 -10.89 -20.20 35.60
CA LEU A 456 -9.54 -20.09 35.01
C LEU A 456 -8.79 -21.41 34.77
N ASP A 457 -9.12 -22.46 35.50
CA ASP A 457 -8.50 -23.78 35.37
C ASP A 457 -9.25 -24.71 34.38
N SER A 458 -10.27 -24.18 33.68
CA SER A 458 -11.07 -24.91 32.72
C SER A 458 -10.39 -24.93 31.35
N ASP A 459 -10.31 -26.12 30.74
CA ASP A 459 -9.87 -26.29 29.35
C ASP A 459 -11.02 -26.02 28.35
N ASP A 460 -12.20 -25.62 28.83
CA ASP A 460 -13.34 -25.27 27.97
C ASP A 460 -13.11 -23.90 27.34
N GLU A 461 -13.31 -23.83 26.03
CA GLU A 461 -13.07 -22.61 25.26
C GLU A 461 -13.84 -21.39 25.79
N ARG A 462 -15.04 -21.60 26.36
CA ARG A 462 -15.86 -20.54 26.96
C ARG A 462 -15.19 -19.84 28.14
N ASP A 463 -14.27 -20.53 28.81
CA ASP A 463 -13.52 -20.04 29.95
C ASP A 463 -12.06 -19.68 29.57
N PHE A 464 -11.52 -20.32 28.52
CA PHE A 464 -10.11 -20.21 28.12
C PHE A 464 -9.80 -19.05 27.16
N TRP A 465 -10.77 -18.59 26.37
CA TRP A 465 -10.54 -17.53 25.39
C TRP A 465 -9.83 -16.28 25.94
N PRO A 466 -10.05 -15.79 27.20
CA PRO A 466 -9.36 -14.59 27.69
C PRO A 466 -7.84 -14.77 27.74
N ILE A 467 -7.39 -15.96 28.11
CA ILE A 467 -5.98 -16.32 28.20
C ILE A 467 -5.39 -16.42 26.79
N ARG A 468 -6.10 -17.07 25.86
CA ARG A 468 -5.68 -17.14 24.46
C ARG A 468 -5.56 -15.75 23.84
N GLN A 469 -6.55 -14.88 24.05
CA GLN A 469 -6.55 -13.53 23.47
C GLN A 469 -5.40 -12.67 24.01
N LEU A 470 -5.08 -12.75 25.32
CA LEU A 470 -3.88 -12.10 25.84
C LEU A 470 -2.60 -12.57 25.15
N LYS A 471 -2.44 -13.88 24.93
CA LYS A 471 -1.25 -14.44 24.26
C LYS A 471 -1.16 -14.09 22.78
N ASN A 472 -2.27 -14.20 22.05
CA ASN A 472 -2.34 -13.91 20.63
C ASN A 472 -2.01 -12.44 20.37
N LEU A 473 -2.65 -11.53 21.12
CA LEU A 473 -2.44 -10.10 20.98
C LEU A 473 -1.03 -9.68 21.44
N ALA A 474 -0.45 -10.32 22.46
CA ALA A 474 0.90 -10.00 22.93
C ALA A 474 2.01 -10.18 21.88
N CYS A 475 1.82 -11.10 20.92
CA CYS A 475 2.80 -11.31 19.85
C CYS A 475 2.51 -10.46 18.61
N LEU A 476 1.32 -9.86 18.52
CA LEU A 476 0.83 -9.21 17.31
C LEU A 476 1.70 -8.05 16.84
N PRO A 477 2.17 -7.12 17.70
CA PRO A 477 3.05 -6.03 17.27
C PRO A 477 4.35 -6.49 16.60
N PHE A 478 4.92 -7.61 17.07
CA PHE A 478 6.13 -8.17 16.47
C PHE A 478 5.87 -8.70 15.06
N TYR A 479 4.82 -9.51 14.90
CA TYR A 479 4.50 -10.11 13.60
C TYR A 479 4.02 -9.09 12.57
N ARG A 480 3.36 -8.03 13.03
CA ARG A 480 2.78 -6.98 12.17
C ARG A 480 3.70 -5.80 11.94
N GLN A 481 4.86 -5.74 12.61
CA GLN A 481 5.66 -4.52 12.71
C GLN A 481 4.76 -3.32 13.07
N SER A 482 3.86 -3.51 14.04
CA SER A 482 2.85 -2.52 14.46
C SER A 482 2.99 -2.19 15.95
N TYR A 483 1.99 -1.50 16.50
CA TYR A 483 1.91 -1.13 17.91
C TYR A 483 0.47 -1.11 18.42
N PHE A 484 0.30 -0.98 19.73
CA PHE A 484 -0.99 -0.79 20.38
C PHE A 484 -1.09 0.55 21.09
N SER A 485 -2.29 1.12 21.03
CA SER A 485 -2.68 2.36 21.71
C SER A 485 -4.11 2.31 22.21
N SER A 486 -4.48 3.36 22.96
CA SER A 486 -5.81 3.51 23.53
C SER A 486 -6.84 3.80 22.43
N GLY A 487 -7.91 3.02 22.40
CA GLY A 487 -8.96 3.12 21.38
C GLY A 487 -8.80 2.10 20.25
N HIS A 488 -7.71 1.33 20.20
CA HIS A 488 -7.52 0.25 19.25
C HIS A 488 -8.62 -0.81 19.35
N THR A 489 -9.12 -1.33 18.23
CA THR A 489 -10.01 -2.47 18.09
C THR A 489 -9.38 -3.54 17.21
N VAL A 490 -9.27 -4.77 17.72
CA VAL A 490 -8.79 -5.93 16.96
C VAL A 490 -9.93 -6.94 16.81
N SER A 491 -10.34 -7.22 15.57
CA SER A 491 -11.29 -8.28 15.23
C SER A 491 -10.81 -9.66 15.71
N VAL A 492 -11.75 -10.46 16.22
CA VAL A 492 -11.51 -11.82 16.71
C VAL A 492 -12.69 -12.72 16.35
N GLU A 493 -12.45 -14.03 16.32
CA GLU A 493 -13.54 -14.99 16.20
C GLU A 493 -14.57 -14.81 17.30
N THR A 494 -15.82 -15.14 16.99
CA THR A 494 -16.90 -15.07 17.97
C THR A 494 -16.50 -15.84 19.24
N LEU A 495 -16.28 -15.11 20.33
CA LEU A 495 -15.73 -15.68 21.55
C LEU A 495 -16.73 -16.67 22.13
N ALA A 496 -16.26 -17.88 22.43
CA ALA A 496 -17.14 -18.99 22.79
C ALA A 496 -18.06 -18.65 23.97
N GLY A 497 -19.36 -18.91 23.79
CA GLY A 497 -20.38 -18.62 24.81
C GLY A 497 -20.82 -17.16 24.86
N THR A 498 -20.38 -16.33 23.92
CA THR A 498 -20.74 -14.91 23.78
C THR A 498 -21.11 -14.60 22.33
N ASN A 499 -21.46 -13.34 22.02
CA ASN A 499 -21.49 -12.83 20.64
C ASN A 499 -20.49 -11.67 20.45
N PHE A 500 -19.40 -11.67 21.22
CA PHE A 500 -18.32 -10.70 21.04
C PHE A 500 -17.39 -11.17 19.92
N GLU A 501 -16.98 -10.23 19.07
CA GLU A 501 -16.21 -10.48 17.83
C GLU A 501 -15.06 -9.48 17.66
N CYS A 502 -14.77 -8.68 18.69
CA CYS A 502 -13.72 -7.67 18.64
C CYS A 502 -13.17 -7.37 20.04
N MET A 503 -11.90 -6.97 20.15
CA MET A 503 -11.24 -6.51 21.37
C MET A 503 -10.88 -5.04 21.26
N LEU A 504 -11.47 -4.19 22.10
CA LEU A 504 -11.07 -2.78 22.28
C LEU A 504 -9.98 -2.66 23.35
N LEU A 505 -8.93 -1.91 23.08
CA LEU A 505 -7.86 -1.58 24.02
C LEU A 505 -8.14 -0.21 24.64
N LEU A 506 -8.09 -0.13 25.97
CA LEU A 506 -8.18 1.13 26.71
C LEU A 506 -7.02 1.22 27.69
N GLU A 507 -6.45 2.39 27.90
CA GLU A 507 -5.46 2.61 28.97
C GLU A 507 -5.98 2.08 30.31
N ALA A 508 -5.17 1.29 31.01
CA ALA A 508 -5.49 0.86 32.36
C ALA A 508 -5.07 1.95 33.36
N ASP A 509 -5.88 2.18 34.41
CA ASP A 509 -5.50 3.08 35.49
C ASP A 509 -4.75 2.38 36.62
N ASP A 510 -3.87 3.13 37.28
CA ASP A 510 -3.24 2.76 38.55
C ASP A 510 -4.06 3.20 39.78
N GLY A 511 -5.20 3.86 39.53
CA GLY A 511 -6.16 4.34 40.52
C GLY A 511 -6.46 5.84 40.37
N ASP A 512 -5.42 6.65 40.16
CA ASP A 512 -5.54 8.11 40.00
C ASP A 512 -5.03 8.60 38.62
N ASP A 513 -4.10 7.85 37.99
CA ASP A 513 -3.51 8.15 36.69
C ASP A 513 -3.40 6.88 35.81
N ILE A 514 -2.90 7.03 34.57
CA ILE A 514 -2.61 5.91 33.66
C ILE A 514 -1.50 5.03 34.25
N ALA A 515 -1.69 3.71 34.20
CA ALA A 515 -0.73 2.74 34.67
C ALA A 515 0.49 2.65 33.73
N VAL A 516 1.65 3.08 34.24
CA VAL A 516 2.94 3.01 33.57
C VAL A 516 4.02 2.49 34.53
N ALA A 517 4.65 1.37 34.18
CA ALA A 517 5.77 0.79 34.92
C ALA A 517 7.11 1.28 34.37
N LYS A 518 7.90 1.99 35.19
CA LYS A 518 9.30 2.30 34.85
C LYS A 518 10.21 1.12 35.19
N LEU A 519 10.74 0.43 34.18
CA LEU A 519 11.55 -0.79 34.35
C LEU A 519 13.06 -0.50 34.43
N SER A 520 13.54 0.51 33.71
CA SER A 520 14.94 0.99 33.73
C SER A 520 15.00 2.51 33.53
N GLU A 521 16.20 3.10 33.37
CA GLU A 521 16.31 4.57 33.15
C GLU A 521 15.59 4.99 31.85
N ASP A 522 15.70 4.16 30.82
CA ASP A 522 15.26 4.44 29.44
C ASP A 522 14.02 3.63 29.01
N LYS A 523 13.51 2.71 29.84
CA LYS A 523 12.38 1.83 29.50
C LYS A 523 11.20 2.00 30.46
N SER A 524 10.06 2.38 29.90
CA SER A 524 8.77 2.43 30.59
C SER A 524 7.72 1.66 29.79
N VAL A 525 6.82 0.97 30.49
CA VAL A 525 5.82 0.06 29.93
C VAL A 525 4.43 0.52 30.33
N ILE A 526 3.57 0.81 29.36
CA ILE A 526 2.16 1.16 29.57
C ILE A 526 1.28 -0.09 29.64
N PHE A 527 0.12 -0.03 30.31
CA PHE A 527 -0.81 -1.15 30.39
C PHE A 527 -2.13 -0.84 29.66
N TYR A 528 -2.58 -1.75 28.79
CA TYR A 528 -3.88 -1.66 28.12
C TYR A 528 -4.85 -2.74 28.61
N SER A 529 -6.07 -2.33 28.98
CA SER A 529 -7.20 -3.20 29.31
C SER A 529 -7.90 -3.65 28.03
N LEU A 530 -8.09 -4.95 27.85
CA LEU A 530 -8.91 -5.53 26.79
C LEU A 530 -10.40 -5.48 27.15
N VAL A 531 -11.22 -5.01 26.22
CA VAL A 531 -12.67 -4.87 26.34
C VAL A 531 -13.35 -5.56 25.16
N PRO A 532 -13.98 -6.72 25.36
CA PRO A 532 -14.70 -7.41 24.29
C PRO A 532 -15.89 -6.58 23.80
N LEU A 533 -16.01 -6.41 22.48
CA LEU A 533 -17.07 -5.68 21.80
C LEU A 533 -17.95 -6.61 20.95
N TYR A 534 -19.22 -6.26 20.84
CA TYR A 534 -20.09 -6.83 19.80
C TYR A 534 -19.69 -6.27 18.44
N HIS A 535 -19.92 -7.04 17.36
CA HIS A 535 -19.64 -6.59 16.00
C HIS A 535 -20.30 -5.23 15.68
N GLN A 536 -21.56 -5.02 16.07
CA GLN A 536 -22.25 -3.74 15.83
C GLN A 536 -21.63 -2.58 16.61
N GLU A 537 -21.03 -2.82 17.78
CA GLU A 537 -20.36 -1.78 18.57
C GLU A 537 -19.03 -1.37 17.93
N MET A 538 -18.29 -2.35 17.39
CA MET A 538 -17.11 -2.12 16.56
C MET A 538 -17.50 -1.29 15.32
N LEU A 539 -18.52 -1.73 14.55
CA LEU A 539 -18.96 -0.99 13.35
C LEU A 539 -19.45 0.42 13.68
N TYR A 540 -20.14 0.58 14.82
CA TYR A 540 -20.59 1.90 15.29
C TYR A 540 -19.41 2.80 15.65
N LYS A 541 -18.37 2.27 16.32
CA LYS A 541 -17.13 3.00 16.59
C LYS A 541 -16.43 3.41 15.30
N LEU A 542 -16.38 2.54 14.30
CA LEU A 542 -15.74 2.85 13.02
C LEU A 542 -16.50 3.93 12.26
N ASP A 543 -17.83 3.95 12.33
CA ASP A 543 -18.66 4.98 11.68
C ASP A 543 -18.75 6.30 12.46
N LYS A 544 -18.79 6.26 13.80
CA LYS A 544 -19.06 7.44 14.65
C LYS A 544 -17.87 7.89 15.50
N GLY A 545 -16.77 7.16 15.49
CA GLY A 545 -15.56 7.40 16.26
C GLY A 545 -15.59 6.80 17.68
N ASN A 546 -14.39 6.62 18.27
CA ASN A 546 -14.21 6.03 19.60
C ASN A 546 -14.98 6.77 20.70
N MET A 547 -14.97 8.11 20.69
CA MET A 547 -15.70 8.91 21.68
C MET A 547 -17.20 8.62 21.69
N ALA A 548 -17.81 8.37 20.53
CA ALA A 548 -19.24 8.08 20.43
C ALA A 548 -19.56 6.70 21.01
N LEU A 549 -18.71 5.69 20.79
CA LEU A 549 -18.85 4.39 21.43
C LEU A 549 -18.66 4.49 22.94
N MET A 550 -17.64 5.21 23.41
CA MET A 550 -17.39 5.40 24.84
C MET A 550 -18.56 6.08 25.54
N GLN A 551 -19.17 7.09 24.91
CA GLN A 551 -20.39 7.72 25.41
C GLN A 551 -21.56 6.72 25.47
N ALA A 552 -21.74 5.87 24.44
CA ALA A 552 -22.79 4.86 24.45
C ALA A 552 -22.60 3.81 25.57
N LEU A 553 -21.36 3.37 25.80
CA LEU A 553 -21.01 2.47 26.90
C LEU A 553 -21.24 3.12 28.28
N GLU A 554 -20.89 4.40 28.44
CA GLU A 554 -21.13 5.18 29.66
C GLU A 554 -22.63 5.36 29.93
N GLU A 555 -23.41 5.73 28.91
CA GLU A 555 -24.86 5.88 28.99
C GLU A 555 -25.56 4.56 29.37
N ALA A 556 -25.03 3.44 28.88
CA ALA A 556 -25.45 2.09 29.25
C ALA A 556 -24.94 1.62 30.61
N GLN A 557 -24.15 2.44 31.31
CA GLN A 557 -23.56 2.16 32.63
C GLN A 557 -22.68 0.91 32.64
N ILE A 558 -21.95 0.66 31.54
CA ILE A 558 -20.93 -0.39 31.50
C ILE A 558 -19.81 0.00 32.47
N PRO A 559 -19.44 -0.88 33.42
CA PRO A 559 -18.53 -0.51 34.50
C PRO A 559 -17.12 -0.18 34.01
N TYR A 560 -16.49 0.81 34.65
CA TYR A 560 -15.09 1.16 34.51
C TYR A 560 -14.39 1.09 35.89
N PRO A 561 -13.25 0.38 36.06
CA PRO A 561 -12.53 -0.35 35.03
C PRO A 561 -13.37 -1.50 34.44
N PRO A 562 -13.17 -1.84 33.16
CA PRO A 562 -13.99 -2.83 32.47
C PRO A 562 -13.74 -4.21 33.06
N VAL A 563 -14.80 -4.82 33.57
CA VAL A 563 -14.86 -6.24 33.94
C VAL A 563 -15.73 -6.93 32.91
N VAL A 564 -15.23 -8.03 32.34
CA VAL A 564 -15.98 -8.79 31.31
C VAL A 564 -17.32 -9.23 31.86
N ASP A 565 -18.38 -8.85 31.17
CA ASP A 565 -19.74 -9.35 31.39
C ASP A 565 -20.28 -9.91 30.07
N ILE A 566 -20.26 -11.23 29.96
CA ILE A 566 -20.74 -11.95 28.77
C ILE A 566 -22.25 -11.83 28.53
N HIS A 567 -22.98 -11.23 29.48
CA HIS A 567 -24.42 -11.00 29.40
C HIS A 567 -24.78 -9.51 29.28
N ARG A 568 -23.78 -8.62 29.15
CA ARG A 568 -24.04 -7.19 28.96
C ARG A 568 -24.84 -6.95 27.68
N ILE A 569 -25.66 -5.91 27.68
CA ILE A 569 -26.38 -5.51 26.47
C ILE A 569 -25.41 -5.06 25.37
N ASN A 570 -25.80 -5.28 24.12
CA ASN A 570 -25.17 -4.64 22.97
C ASN A 570 -25.71 -3.22 22.86
N VAL A 571 -24.88 -2.20 23.08
CA VAL A 571 -25.32 -0.79 23.08
C VAL A 571 -25.63 -0.26 21.68
N CYS A 572 -25.24 -1.03 20.67
CA CYS A 572 -25.43 -0.76 19.25
C CYS A 572 -26.25 -1.88 18.56
N GLU A 573 -27.08 -2.65 19.27
CA GLU A 573 -27.79 -3.83 18.72
C GLU A 573 -28.59 -3.55 17.44
N ASN A 574 -29.18 -2.35 17.34
CA ASN A 574 -29.98 -1.93 16.19
C ASN A 574 -29.17 -1.17 15.14
N TYR A 575 -27.87 -1.04 15.33
CA TYR A 575 -26.98 -0.42 14.36
C TYR A 575 -26.81 -1.39 13.20
N LEU A 576 -27.33 -0.98 12.03
CA LEU A 576 -27.12 -1.67 10.78
C LEU A 576 -26.06 -0.90 10.00
N PRO A 577 -24.99 -1.56 9.52
CA PRO A 577 -24.14 -0.95 8.51
C PRO A 577 -25.01 -0.60 7.29
N ASN A 578 -24.67 0.49 6.61
CA ASN A 578 -25.53 1.06 5.58
C ASN A 578 -25.72 0.15 4.33
N ASP A 579 -24.96 -0.94 4.17
CA ASP A 579 -25.00 -1.79 2.97
C ASP A 579 -24.97 -3.30 3.24
N LYS A 580 -25.92 -4.04 2.63
CA LYS A 580 -26.00 -5.51 2.69
C LYS A 580 -25.04 -6.21 1.73
N ASP A 581 -24.69 -5.56 0.63
CA ASP A 581 -23.88 -6.16 -0.43
C ASP A 581 -22.42 -6.37 0.01
N LEU A 582 -21.96 -5.68 1.06
CA LEU A 582 -20.61 -5.79 1.63
C LEU A 582 -20.48 -6.81 2.78
N SER A 583 -21.57 -7.50 3.15
CA SER A 583 -21.58 -8.51 4.24
C SER A 583 -20.84 -9.81 3.89
N VAL A 584 -20.38 -9.98 2.65
CA VAL A 584 -19.54 -11.14 2.27
C VAL A 584 -18.24 -11.16 3.06
N PHE A 585 -17.75 -10.01 3.53
CA PHE A 585 -16.51 -9.91 4.30
C PHE A 585 -16.69 -10.15 5.81
N ASP A 586 -17.92 -10.37 6.28
CA ASP A 586 -18.20 -10.60 7.70
C ASP A 586 -17.44 -11.85 8.20
N GLY A 587 -16.58 -11.67 9.20
CA GLY A 587 -15.78 -12.74 9.78
C GLY A 587 -14.47 -13.07 9.03
N VAL A 588 -14.13 -12.35 7.96
CA VAL A 588 -12.82 -12.49 7.29
C VAL A 588 -11.77 -11.69 8.06
N PHE A 589 -10.73 -12.35 8.56
CA PHE A 589 -9.61 -11.64 9.19
C PHE A 589 -8.52 -11.35 8.18
N TRP A 590 -8.06 -10.11 8.18
CA TRP A 590 -6.90 -9.71 7.43
C TRP A 590 -6.17 -8.60 8.16
N SER A 591 -4.85 -8.59 8.06
CA SER A 591 -4.06 -7.44 8.46
C SER A 591 -3.22 -7.02 7.29
N PHE A 592 -3.46 -5.78 6.89
CA PHE A 592 -2.71 -5.15 5.83
C PHE A 592 -1.24 -5.06 6.22
N ASN A 593 -0.39 -5.37 5.26
CA ASN A 593 1.05 -5.52 5.47
C ASN A 593 1.81 -5.09 4.21
N HIS A 594 3.13 -5.03 4.29
CA HIS A 594 3.97 -4.55 3.18
C HIS A 594 4.21 -5.58 2.07
N VAL A 595 3.50 -6.73 2.08
CA VAL A 595 3.58 -7.71 1.01
C VAL A 595 2.70 -7.27 -0.15
N TYR A 596 3.34 -7.05 -1.28
CA TYR A 596 2.65 -6.87 -2.55
C TYR A 596 2.34 -8.23 -3.14
N TYR A 597 1.07 -8.52 -3.41
CA TYR A 597 0.65 -9.77 -4.03
C TYR A 597 0.45 -9.53 -5.52
N LEU A 598 1.18 -10.25 -6.37
CA LEU A 598 1.10 -10.03 -7.81
C LEU A 598 -0.30 -10.34 -8.35
N THR A 599 -1.10 -11.13 -7.63
CA THR A 599 -2.39 -11.66 -8.08
C THR A 599 -3.46 -11.83 -6.99
N CYS A 600 -4.74 -11.86 -7.40
CA CYS A 600 -5.85 -12.18 -6.50
C CYS A 600 -5.75 -13.59 -5.89
N MET A 601 -5.20 -14.60 -6.57
CA MET A 601 -5.06 -15.95 -6.00
C MET A 601 -3.91 -16.07 -5.00
N GLN A 602 -2.76 -15.43 -5.25
CA GLN A 602 -1.69 -15.35 -4.24
C GLN A 602 -2.21 -14.65 -2.99
N PHE A 603 -2.96 -13.56 -3.19
CA PHE A 603 -3.61 -12.86 -2.09
C PHE A 603 -4.67 -13.73 -1.40
N TYR A 604 -5.50 -14.46 -2.15
CA TYR A 604 -6.52 -15.35 -1.58
C TYR A 604 -5.90 -16.50 -0.79
N GLN A 605 -4.83 -17.10 -1.28
CA GLN A 605 -4.09 -18.13 -0.56
C GLN A 605 -3.49 -17.55 0.73
N ALA A 606 -2.87 -16.37 0.66
CA ALA A 606 -2.38 -15.68 1.84
C ALA A 606 -3.50 -15.35 2.85
N LEU A 607 -4.67 -14.93 2.36
CA LEU A 607 -5.87 -14.70 3.17
C LEU A 607 -6.36 -15.99 3.84
N MET A 608 -6.39 -17.11 3.11
CA MET A 608 -6.77 -18.42 3.65
C MET A 608 -5.77 -18.93 4.69
N ASP A 609 -4.47 -18.81 4.40
CA ASP A 609 -3.40 -19.22 5.31
C ASP A 609 -3.44 -18.38 6.58
N TYR A 610 -3.59 -17.06 6.44
CA TYR A 610 -3.74 -16.12 7.55
C TYR A 610 -4.91 -16.51 8.46
N ASN A 611 -6.07 -16.84 7.90
CA ASN A 611 -7.24 -17.23 8.71
C ASN A 611 -7.06 -18.62 9.33
N THR A 612 -6.43 -19.56 8.60
CA THR A 612 -6.12 -20.91 9.11
C THR A 612 -5.14 -20.86 10.29
N GLU A 613 -4.11 -20.02 10.22
CA GLU A 613 -3.14 -19.81 11.32
C GLU A 613 -3.79 -19.27 12.60
N LEU A 614 -4.93 -18.56 12.45
CA LEU A 614 -5.70 -18.01 13.56
C LEU A 614 -6.81 -18.94 14.05
N ASP A 615 -6.94 -20.14 13.47
CA ASP A 615 -8.06 -21.08 13.66
C ASP A 615 -9.44 -20.54 13.19
N ASN A 616 -9.46 -19.53 12.31
CA ASN A 616 -10.68 -18.88 11.82
C ASN A 616 -11.29 -19.58 10.59
N ASP A 617 -12.49 -20.14 10.76
CA ASP A 617 -13.22 -20.83 9.68
C ASP A 617 -13.95 -19.84 8.76
N ILE A 618 -13.29 -19.51 7.64
CA ILE A 618 -13.86 -18.69 6.56
C ILE A 618 -14.47 -19.53 5.43
N SER A 619 -14.83 -20.80 5.63
CA SER A 619 -15.41 -21.65 4.57
C SER A 619 -16.72 -21.13 3.96
N GLY A 620 -17.37 -20.17 4.63
CA GLY A 620 -18.54 -19.45 4.13
C GLY A 620 -18.22 -18.22 3.26
N PHE A 621 -16.96 -17.74 3.25
CA PHE A 621 -16.52 -16.62 2.42
C PHE A 621 -16.54 -17.02 0.95
N ASN A 622 -17.24 -16.25 0.12
CA ASN A 622 -17.24 -16.41 -1.32
C ASN A 622 -16.34 -15.33 -1.96
N PRO A 623 -15.07 -15.63 -2.25
CA PRO A 623 -14.14 -14.65 -2.83
C PRO A 623 -14.62 -14.07 -4.17
N TRP A 624 -15.47 -14.82 -4.89
CA TRP A 624 -15.95 -14.46 -6.23
C TRP A 624 -17.33 -13.80 -6.22
N GLU A 625 -17.85 -13.43 -5.05
CA GLU A 625 -19.12 -12.70 -4.98
C GLU A 625 -18.98 -11.32 -5.66
N ILE A 626 -19.90 -11.02 -6.58
CA ILE A 626 -19.90 -9.76 -7.31
C ILE A 626 -20.44 -8.66 -6.39
N LEU A 627 -19.59 -7.69 -6.06
CA LEU A 627 -19.90 -6.57 -5.17
C LEU A 627 -20.35 -5.33 -5.92
N CYS A 628 -19.64 -4.97 -6.98
CA CYS A 628 -20.00 -3.87 -7.86
C CYS A 628 -20.31 -4.41 -9.25
N LYS A 629 -21.44 -3.98 -9.84
CA LYS A 629 -21.80 -4.33 -11.22
C LYS A 629 -21.23 -3.35 -12.23
N GLU A 630 -20.75 -2.23 -11.72
CA GLU A 630 -20.00 -1.20 -12.39
C GLU A 630 -18.51 -1.61 -12.39
N PRO A 631 -17.78 -1.32 -13.48
CA PRO A 631 -16.39 -1.74 -13.63
C PRO A 631 -15.40 -0.89 -12.82
N MET A 632 -15.91 -0.01 -11.96
CA MET A 632 -15.11 0.96 -11.23
C MET A 632 -15.73 1.18 -9.85
N VAL A 633 -14.89 1.34 -8.84
CA VAL A 633 -15.26 1.76 -7.49
C VAL A 633 -14.18 2.65 -6.90
N TYR A 634 -14.58 3.70 -6.20
CA TYR A 634 -13.65 4.44 -5.36
C TYR A 634 -13.62 3.83 -3.96
N VAL A 635 -12.43 3.54 -3.46
CA VAL A 635 -12.19 3.01 -2.12
C VAL A 635 -11.44 4.03 -1.29
N MET A 636 -12.05 4.47 -0.20
CA MET A 636 -11.42 5.35 0.78
C MET A 636 -10.78 4.53 1.89
N TYR A 637 -9.56 4.84 2.31
CA TYR A 637 -8.94 4.20 3.46
C TYR A 637 -7.98 5.17 4.17
N GLN A 638 -7.91 5.12 5.51
CA GLN A 638 -6.91 5.87 6.28
C GLN A 638 -5.50 5.29 6.11
N ALA A 639 -4.50 6.15 5.96
CA ALA A 639 -3.09 5.78 5.95
C ALA A 639 -2.24 6.91 6.52
N ARG A 640 -1.03 6.56 6.94
CA ARG A 640 0.04 7.47 7.32
C ARG A 640 1.04 7.52 6.19
N LEU A 641 1.16 8.69 5.61
CA LEU A 641 2.05 8.92 4.47
C LEU A 641 3.11 9.92 4.88
N ARG A 642 4.36 9.74 4.49
CA ARG A 642 5.40 10.76 4.62
C ARG A 642 5.19 11.87 3.61
N SER A 643 4.70 11.50 2.43
CA SER A 643 4.45 12.41 1.32
C SER A 643 3.54 11.74 0.26
N GLU A 644 3.03 12.49 -0.71
CA GLU A 644 2.27 11.89 -1.83
C GLU A 644 3.06 10.85 -2.65
N ASP A 645 4.39 10.69 -2.49
CA ASP A 645 5.17 9.59 -3.12
C ASP A 645 4.74 8.21 -2.62
N ASP A 646 4.13 8.16 -1.44
CA ASP A 646 3.57 6.94 -0.90
C ASP A 646 2.27 6.55 -1.62
N LEU A 647 1.69 7.43 -2.46
CA LEU A 647 0.52 7.15 -3.29
C LEU A 647 0.91 6.46 -4.60
N GLN A 648 0.09 5.51 -5.00
CA GLN A 648 0.18 4.82 -6.28
C GLN A 648 -0.60 5.58 -7.35
N GLY A 649 -0.36 5.27 -8.63
CA GLY A 649 -0.93 6.05 -9.74
C GLY A 649 -2.46 6.04 -9.86
N ASN A 650 -3.14 5.16 -9.14
CA ASN A 650 -4.59 5.08 -9.04
C ASN A 650 -5.13 5.61 -7.70
N GLU A 651 -4.30 6.29 -6.93
CA GLU A 651 -4.66 6.83 -5.62
C GLU A 651 -4.56 8.35 -5.61
N ILE A 652 -5.50 8.96 -4.93
CA ILE A 652 -5.49 10.38 -4.62
C ILE A 652 -5.70 10.56 -3.13
N LEU A 653 -5.40 11.74 -2.60
CA LEU A 653 -5.79 12.09 -1.25
C LEU A 653 -7.22 12.59 -1.25
N LYS A 654 -8.00 12.18 -0.25
CA LYS A 654 -9.30 12.80 0.04
C LYS A 654 -9.12 14.26 0.46
N TYR A 655 -8.03 14.54 1.15
CA TYR A 655 -7.62 15.88 1.59
C TYR A 655 -6.18 16.11 1.14
N PRO A 656 -5.96 16.55 -0.12
CA PRO A 656 -4.64 16.81 -0.69
C PRO A 656 -3.79 17.78 0.15
N GLU A 657 -4.40 18.60 1.00
CA GLU A 657 -3.68 19.49 1.92
C GLU A 657 -3.02 18.78 3.12
N VAL A 658 -3.16 17.47 3.29
CA VAL A 658 -2.70 16.79 4.51
C VAL A 658 -1.22 17.08 4.80
N PHE A 659 -0.39 17.11 3.76
CA PHE A 659 1.05 17.39 3.84
C PHE A 659 1.39 18.86 4.13
N LEU A 660 0.40 19.76 4.06
CA LEU A 660 0.53 21.17 4.43
C LEU A 660 0.32 21.41 5.94
N GLY A 661 -0.12 20.38 6.68
CA GLY A 661 -0.23 20.40 8.14
C GLY A 661 1.12 20.18 8.85
N GLU A 662 1.11 20.13 10.17
CA GLU A 662 2.23 19.54 10.90
C GLU A 662 2.11 18.02 10.77
N SER A 663 3.20 17.36 10.36
CA SER A 663 3.29 15.91 10.44
C SER A 663 3.17 15.46 11.90
N ASP A 664 2.83 14.19 12.09
CA ASP A 664 3.13 13.47 13.31
C ASP A 664 4.64 13.63 13.61
N GLY A 665 5.04 13.57 14.88
CA GLY A 665 6.40 13.93 15.34
C GLY A 665 7.56 13.13 14.71
N ASP A 666 7.23 12.13 13.90
CA ASP A 666 8.07 11.20 13.14
C ASP A 666 8.12 11.47 11.62
N GLY A 667 7.41 12.48 11.12
CA GLY A 667 7.41 12.87 9.70
C GLY A 667 6.34 12.18 8.85
N TYR A 668 5.34 11.56 9.45
CA TYR A 668 4.17 11.01 8.76
C TYR A 668 2.94 11.88 8.91
N TYR A 669 2.00 11.78 7.99
CA TYR A 669 0.75 12.53 7.96
C TYR A 669 -0.41 11.56 7.91
N HIS A 670 -1.28 11.62 8.90
CA HIS A 670 -2.49 10.82 8.92
C HIS A 670 -3.53 11.41 7.96
N THR A 671 -3.92 10.63 6.96
CA THR A 671 -4.83 11.07 5.90
C THR A 671 -5.74 9.96 5.41
N THR A 672 -6.76 10.34 4.66
CA THR A 672 -7.58 9.40 3.92
C THR A 672 -7.13 9.38 2.45
N VAL A 673 -6.73 8.21 1.97
CA VAL A 673 -6.46 7.92 0.56
C VAL A 673 -7.75 7.49 -0.12
N VAL A 674 -8.00 7.96 -1.33
CA VAL A 674 -9.05 7.50 -2.24
C VAL A 674 -8.36 6.72 -3.36
N LEU A 675 -8.48 5.41 -3.32
CA LEU A 675 -8.05 4.48 -4.33
C LEU A 675 -9.13 4.32 -5.39
N THR A 676 -8.74 4.45 -6.64
CA THR A 676 -9.57 4.08 -7.78
C THR A 676 -9.28 2.63 -8.14
N ILE A 677 -10.26 1.77 -7.91
CA ILE A 677 -10.24 0.38 -8.35
C ILE A 677 -11.01 0.30 -9.65
N GLN A 678 -10.35 -0.20 -10.68
CA GLN A 678 -11.00 -0.67 -11.90
C GLN A 678 -11.10 -2.18 -11.80
N ALA A 679 -12.21 -2.73 -12.28
CA ALA A 679 -12.35 -4.16 -12.47
C ALA A 679 -11.23 -4.64 -13.40
N ASN A 680 -10.52 -5.68 -13.02
CA ASN A 680 -9.51 -6.35 -13.84
C ASN A 680 -10.12 -6.79 -15.18
N ASP A 681 -11.42 -7.13 -15.18
CA ASP A 681 -12.20 -7.57 -16.35
C ASP A 681 -12.96 -6.45 -17.10
N ASP A 682 -12.76 -5.19 -16.69
CA ASP A 682 -13.47 -4.00 -17.17
C ASP A 682 -15.03 -4.12 -17.08
N ARG A 683 -15.57 -5.00 -16.22
CA ARG A 683 -17.02 -5.22 -16.08
C ARG A 683 -17.53 -5.20 -14.64
N VAL A 684 -17.01 -6.03 -13.75
CA VAL A 684 -17.56 -6.23 -12.40
C VAL A 684 -16.44 -6.42 -11.38
N ILE A 685 -16.65 -5.94 -10.15
CA ILE A 685 -15.66 -6.07 -9.08
C ILE A 685 -16.10 -7.16 -8.12
N THR A 686 -15.25 -8.18 -7.95
CA THR A 686 -15.49 -9.29 -7.02
C THR A 686 -14.92 -9.01 -5.62
N ALA A 687 -15.33 -9.80 -4.62
CA ALA A 687 -14.91 -9.61 -3.23
C ALA A 687 -13.40 -9.72 -3.03
N ILE A 688 -12.76 -10.74 -3.63
CA ILE A 688 -11.32 -10.94 -3.49
C ILE A 688 -10.51 -9.90 -4.25
N GLU A 689 -10.97 -9.49 -5.41
CA GLU A 689 -10.35 -8.46 -6.25
C GLU A 689 -10.36 -7.10 -5.55
N LEU A 690 -11.49 -6.73 -4.95
CA LEU A 690 -11.59 -5.51 -4.15
C LEU A 690 -10.55 -5.51 -3.04
N LEU A 691 -10.51 -6.56 -2.21
CA LEU A 691 -9.62 -6.62 -1.06
C LEU A 691 -8.14 -6.75 -1.47
N HIS A 692 -7.85 -7.46 -2.57
CA HIS A 692 -6.51 -7.60 -3.15
C HIS A 692 -5.94 -6.27 -3.63
N GLN A 693 -6.70 -5.52 -4.44
CA GLN A 693 -6.24 -4.22 -4.94
C GLN A 693 -6.02 -3.22 -3.80
N ILE A 694 -6.82 -3.31 -2.71
CA ILE A 694 -6.60 -2.51 -1.50
C ILE A 694 -5.34 -2.94 -0.76
N GLN A 695 -5.09 -4.24 -0.60
CA GLN A 695 -3.85 -4.74 0.01
C GLN A 695 -2.63 -4.22 -0.75
N ASN A 696 -2.63 -4.31 -2.08
CA ASN A 696 -1.52 -3.86 -2.90
C ASN A 696 -1.34 -2.34 -2.85
N ALA A 697 -2.45 -1.59 -2.88
CA ALA A 697 -2.49 -0.15 -2.64
C ALA A 697 -1.85 0.22 -1.30
N ILE A 698 -2.12 -0.55 -0.24
CA ILE A 698 -1.63 -0.30 1.10
C ILE A 698 -0.18 -0.80 1.33
N ALA A 699 0.31 -1.75 0.53
CA ALA A 699 1.60 -2.42 0.78
C ALA A 699 2.80 -1.47 0.87
N ASN A 700 2.77 -0.31 0.23
CA ASN A 700 3.84 0.71 0.32
C ASN A 700 3.56 1.81 1.35
N LYS A 701 2.53 1.67 2.19
CA LYS A 701 2.08 2.70 3.14
C LYS A 701 2.19 2.24 4.57
N GLU A 702 2.41 3.20 5.45
CA GLU A 702 2.31 2.99 6.90
C GLU A 702 0.85 3.18 7.30
N LEU A 703 0.28 2.29 8.11
CA LEU A 703 -1.10 2.46 8.61
C LEU A 703 -1.11 2.89 10.08
N GLY A 704 0.06 2.90 10.72
CA GLY A 704 0.18 3.13 12.14
C GLY A 704 -0.59 2.08 12.94
N GLU A 705 -1.53 2.54 13.75
CA GLU A 705 -2.44 1.71 14.57
C GLU A 705 -3.35 0.83 13.69
N HIS A 706 -3.76 1.37 12.55
CA HIS A 706 -4.92 0.96 11.79
C HIS A 706 -4.63 -0.15 10.75
N VAL A 707 -3.99 -1.25 11.16
CA VAL A 707 -3.57 -2.32 10.23
C VAL A 707 -4.59 -3.46 10.04
N PHE A 708 -5.61 -3.55 10.88
CA PHE A 708 -6.56 -4.67 10.84
C PHE A 708 -7.76 -4.33 9.96
N PHE A 709 -8.12 -5.24 9.06
CA PHE A 709 -9.33 -5.13 8.27
C PHE A 709 -10.56 -5.48 9.13
N GLU A 710 -11.53 -4.57 9.20
CA GLU A 710 -12.78 -4.75 9.98
C GLU A 710 -14.03 -4.67 9.09
N GLY A 711 -13.84 -4.61 7.76
CA GLY A 711 -14.92 -4.56 6.79
C GLY A 711 -14.96 -3.28 5.96
N PHE A 712 -16.10 -3.08 5.30
CA PHE A 712 -16.34 -1.96 4.40
C PHE A 712 -17.62 -1.21 4.75
N LYS A 713 -17.65 0.06 4.39
CA LYS A 713 -18.85 0.90 4.46
C LYS A 713 -19.07 1.60 3.12
N LYS A 714 -20.26 1.45 2.54
CA LYS A 714 -20.61 2.28 1.38
C LYS A 714 -20.84 3.72 1.82
N VAL A 715 -20.18 4.64 1.12
CA VAL A 715 -20.26 6.08 1.35
C VAL A 715 -21.33 6.70 0.45
N GLY A 716 -21.45 6.21 -0.79
CA GLY A 716 -22.42 6.72 -1.76
C GLY A 716 -22.11 6.31 -3.19
N THR A 717 -22.52 7.14 -4.15
CA THR A 717 -22.15 7.06 -5.57
C THR A 717 -21.72 8.43 -6.07
N VAL A 718 -20.77 8.48 -7.00
CA VAL A 718 -20.29 9.69 -7.69
C VAL A 718 -20.61 9.56 -9.17
N SER A 719 -21.08 10.64 -9.80
CA SER A 719 -21.32 10.64 -11.24
C SER A 719 -20.03 10.93 -12.00
N ASP A 720 -19.46 9.92 -12.66
CA ASP A 720 -18.27 10.04 -13.49
C ASP A 720 -18.60 9.69 -14.96
N LEU A 721 -18.22 10.55 -15.90
CA LEU A 721 -18.38 10.38 -17.35
C LEU A 721 -19.70 9.72 -17.83
N SER A 722 -20.82 9.99 -17.13
CA SER A 722 -22.21 9.52 -17.35
C SER A 722 -22.66 8.22 -16.64
N ASP A 723 -21.81 7.60 -15.83
CA ASP A 723 -22.12 6.45 -14.97
C ASP A 723 -22.12 6.82 -13.48
N GLU A 724 -22.92 6.13 -12.66
CA GLU A 724 -22.90 6.29 -11.19
C GLU A 724 -21.92 5.27 -10.59
N VAL A 725 -20.73 5.74 -10.21
CA VAL A 725 -19.64 4.92 -9.67
C VAL A 725 -19.79 4.81 -8.14
N PRO A 726 -19.79 3.60 -7.54
CA PRO A 726 -19.85 3.45 -6.09
C PRO A 726 -18.62 4.00 -5.38
N VAL A 727 -18.82 4.50 -4.16
CA VAL A 727 -17.74 4.86 -3.23
C VAL A 727 -17.90 4.05 -1.97
N ILE A 728 -16.84 3.36 -1.57
CA ILE A 728 -16.76 2.57 -0.34
C ILE A 728 -15.60 3.05 0.51
N GLU A 729 -15.65 2.80 1.81
CA GLU A 729 -14.64 3.15 2.80
C GLU A 729 -14.20 1.87 3.51
N VAL A 730 -12.89 1.63 3.57
CA VAL A 730 -12.26 0.56 4.36
C VAL A 730 -12.37 0.95 5.82
N LEU A 731 -12.91 0.05 6.62
CA LEU A 731 -12.96 0.21 8.06
C LEU A 731 -11.75 -0.52 8.64
N PHE A 732 -10.85 0.25 9.25
CA PHE A 732 -9.70 -0.31 9.94
C PHE A 732 -9.96 -0.47 11.42
N GLY A 733 -9.59 -1.62 11.93
CA GLY A 733 -9.41 -1.86 13.35
C GLY A 733 -8.23 -1.01 13.77
N SER A 734 -8.52 0.01 14.57
CA SER A 734 -7.47 0.78 15.24
C SER A 734 -6.59 -0.14 16.04
#